data_AF-A0A947MTZ5-F1
#
_entry.id   AF-A0A947MTZ5-F1
#
_cell.length_a   1.000
_cell.length_b   1.000
_cell.length_c   1.000
_cell.angle_alpha   90.00
_cell.angle_beta   90.00
_cell.angle_gamma   90.00
#
_symmetry.space_group_name_H-M   'P 1'
#
loop_
_entity.id
_entity.type
_entity.pdbx_description
1 polymer ?
#
loop_
_entity_poly.entity_id
_entity_poly.type
_entity_poly.pdbx_seq_one_letter_code
_entity_poly.pdbx_strand_id
1 'polypeptide(L)'
;PCKDLVPHPTELKKIGDMRYNYIYWVGENQAASPLGYGPSAGDPETGQLVWGTAYIYGAPTLTYGQASMDLVDLVNGNIDPKDVVSGEYIRKWILEKGDVLPSDNSATLFEGGLRTEKSDNVALTRINHAQFDDAGIVQPATDPFLNPDIMKFLNDKQMQRELYSTIPTVEHSHTQHRADAIRGTTLEDMMITEEVRVGLTGKLDAANLSSDMREKLSPASWATGGHASEILNAGRNKALSQVPCSFERHFMDDSIYGIAKEFFCSDAEKAAYLADKDGAPKKCLTGDDLRWEITTRILSGLTEHEVGHTVGLRHNFSGSVDLFNFHDEYFDIKKPEQIYCKADGHCDDDLGESCTYTACNATTSCPDGLTCDGGKCMDGSDTETGLCAVGGTPVERLAPRPKWTEEERLNKIYEYQYSTVMDYGGIFNSDIHGLGKYDYAAMKFGYFKMVDTYADVSKIRSRIDTMAARFGDPSQFSYYLDTSGWRYAGVLFSPFYYLEAYIGVEQNKKRRSASYEQVKLEHEMQTNYDYGELYWTHIEVPYRFCSDEFNGNLGCYVYDMGVDVGETVNNAIAKLDEHYIIDAFKRDSLFKGNFIQTYYNRILSRYMNILGDTGRYLAIYDNIFRRYSWYQDFSQNIYSLGTLAKATRAAFNHLAQLVAAPAPGSFVQDADGIYRNVSYDEVAGADLVVPLGTGKYPYSQFLSGDQYGFENHVVWVGSFWTKLAALVTLTDSTFYSSSDWVGEQLPTGRSTSVGFNTLYARELTNLIGGIISESLDAYSGVVEKDPAGKPLVRPRDLFNPAANAGTAIIEPGLNNLTMKLYAAFNGLVNLGAGFDPSFGDSMAVFLDGNGAEFDLNAGGNGVEVARFADPFGGKTYIAYTPNYDAGRIAPAYAIVKRAQENRDAWDNAAGNVKMELERQLRKDIETLDVLRSFHDIYGSLTY
;
A
#
# COMPACT_ATOMS: atom_id res chain seq x y z
N PRO A 1 -34.13 6.00 -49.50
CA PRO A 1 -35.08 6.51 -48.47
C PRO A 1 -34.39 6.84 -47.12
N CYS A 2 -33.19 7.46 -47.13
CA CYS A 2 -32.52 7.97 -45.91
C CYS A 2 -31.67 9.21 -46.26
N LYS A 3 -32.28 10.31 -46.73
CA LYS A 3 -31.54 11.56 -47.01
C LYS A 3 -31.79 12.69 -46.00
N ASP A 4 -32.62 12.46 -44.97
CA ASP A 4 -33.02 13.49 -44.00
C ASP A 4 -32.82 13.09 -42.52
N LEU A 5 -31.78 12.31 -42.18
CA LEU A 5 -31.51 11.87 -40.79
C LEU A 5 -30.21 12.41 -40.17
N VAL A 6 -29.60 13.47 -40.73
CA VAL A 6 -28.55 14.20 -40.00
C VAL A 6 -29.07 15.61 -39.69
N PRO A 7 -29.73 15.83 -38.55
CA PRO A 7 -30.20 17.15 -38.19
C PRO A 7 -29.01 18.02 -37.81
N HIS A 8 -28.79 19.07 -38.61
CA HIS A 8 -28.00 20.28 -38.34
C HIS A 8 -26.93 20.20 -37.23
N PRO A 9 -25.62 20.17 -37.56
CA PRO A 9 -24.53 20.11 -36.57
C PRO A 9 -24.36 21.38 -35.72
N THR A 10 -25.15 22.44 -35.98
CA THR A 10 -24.98 23.76 -35.34
C THR A 10 -25.95 24.04 -34.19
N GLU A 11 -26.95 23.19 -33.95
CA GLU A 11 -27.89 23.37 -32.84
C GLU A 11 -27.57 22.40 -31.70
N LEU A 12 -27.43 22.93 -30.47
CA LEU A 12 -27.26 22.15 -29.25
C LEU A 12 -28.38 21.11 -29.14
N LYS A 13 -28.00 19.83 -29.09
CA LYS A 13 -28.94 18.73 -28.95
C LYS A 13 -29.36 18.58 -27.48
N LYS A 14 -30.60 18.13 -27.25
CA LYS A 14 -31.11 17.91 -25.89
C LYS A 14 -30.49 16.65 -25.30
N ILE A 15 -29.97 16.78 -24.08
CA ILE A 15 -29.52 15.62 -23.28
C ILE A 15 -30.65 14.59 -23.22
N GLY A 16 -30.32 13.32 -23.47
CA GLY A 16 -31.27 12.21 -23.49
C GLY A 16 -31.96 11.95 -24.83
N ASP A 17 -31.68 12.72 -25.89
CA ASP A 17 -32.14 12.38 -27.24
C ASP A 17 -31.31 11.23 -27.81
N MET A 18 -31.87 10.02 -27.74
CA MET A 18 -31.23 8.74 -28.10
C MET A 18 -30.75 8.64 -29.56
N ARG A 19 -31.10 9.60 -30.42
CA ARG A 19 -30.62 9.66 -31.82
C ARG A 19 -29.15 10.07 -31.93
N TYR A 20 -28.55 10.57 -30.85
CA TYR A 20 -27.17 11.02 -30.81
C TYR A 20 -26.47 10.47 -29.58
N ASN A 21 -25.17 10.21 -29.72
CA ASN A 21 -24.28 9.97 -28.59
C ASN A 21 -23.72 11.31 -28.11
N TYR A 22 -23.47 11.42 -26.81
CA TYR A 22 -23.03 12.67 -26.19
C TYR A 22 -21.72 12.49 -25.44
N ILE A 23 -20.83 13.49 -25.56
CA ILE A 23 -19.87 13.81 -24.51
C ILE A 23 -20.39 15.10 -23.89
N TYR A 24 -20.77 15.05 -22.62
CA TYR A 24 -21.45 16.14 -21.94
C TYR A 24 -20.58 16.71 -20.82
N TRP A 25 -20.20 17.98 -20.94
CA TRP A 25 -19.45 18.68 -19.91
C TRP A 25 -20.38 19.24 -18.82
N VAL A 26 -20.24 18.73 -17.60
CA VAL A 26 -20.92 19.24 -16.41
C VAL A 26 -20.03 20.30 -15.77
N GLY A 27 -20.29 21.57 -16.08
CA GLY A 27 -19.49 22.70 -15.57
C GLY A 27 -19.80 23.12 -14.13
N GLU A 28 -20.92 22.66 -13.57
CA GLU A 28 -21.36 23.02 -12.22
C GLU A 28 -20.57 22.26 -11.14
N ASN A 29 -20.15 22.96 -10.09
CA ASN A 29 -19.55 22.32 -8.93
C ASN A 29 -20.63 21.66 -8.08
N GLN A 30 -20.57 20.34 -7.96
CA GLN A 30 -21.50 19.56 -7.15
C GLN A 30 -20.86 19.22 -5.81
N ALA A 31 -21.66 19.16 -4.74
CA ALA A 31 -21.15 18.72 -3.43
C ALA A 31 -20.56 17.30 -3.50
N ALA A 32 -21.19 16.44 -4.31
CA ALA A 32 -20.76 15.08 -4.62
C ALA A 32 -20.75 14.91 -6.13
N SER A 33 -19.59 14.57 -6.70
CA SER A 33 -19.43 14.37 -8.13
C SER A 33 -18.45 13.23 -8.38
N PRO A 34 -18.75 12.26 -9.27
CA PRO A 34 -17.71 11.46 -9.87
C PRO A 34 -16.86 12.33 -10.82
N LEU A 35 -15.75 11.81 -11.32
CA LEU A 35 -14.96 12.48 -12.37
C LEU A 35 -15.65 12.39 -13.73
N GLY A 36 -16.20 11.23 -14.03
CA GLY A 36 -17.03 11.00 -15.17
C GLY A 36 -18.10 9.95 -14.89
N TYR A 37 -19.03 9.83 -15.83
CA TYR A 37 -20.03 8.77 -15.82
C TYR A 37 -20.44 8.45 -17.25
N GLY A 38 -20.15 7.22 -17.71
CA GLY A 38 -20.34 6.78 -19.09
C GLY A 38 -21.49 5.79 -19.31
N PRO A 39 -22.77 6.10 -19.03
CA PRO A 39 -23.85 5.14 -19.22
C PRO A 39 -24.07 4.81 -20.71
N SER A 40 -24.39 3.55 -20.96
CA SER A 40 -24.96 3.07 -22.22
C SER A 40 -26.35 2.49 -22.01
N ALA A 41 -27.20 2.59 -23.04
CA ALA A 41 -28.47 1.90 -23.09
C ALA A 41 -28.34 0.68 -24.00
N GLY A 42 -28.49 -0.50 -23.40
CA GLY A 42 -28.63 -1.76 -24.10
C GLY A 42 -30.09 -2.09 -24.35
N ASP A 43 -30.39 -2.66 -25.51
CA ASP A 43 -31.64 -3.37 -25.75
C ASP A 43 -31.71 -4.58 -24.80
N PRO A 44 -32.76 -4.71 -23.96
CA PRO A 44 -32.82 -5.73 -22.91
C PRO A 44 -33.03 -7.16 -23.45
N GLU A 45 -33.47 -7.33 -24.68
CA GLU A 45 -33.69 -8.65 -25.29
C GLU A 45 -32.44 -9.16 -26.02
N THR A 46 -31.72 -8.25 -26.68
CA THR A 46 -30.59 -8.59 -27.55
C THR A 46 -29.22 -8.30 -26.93
N GLY A 47 -29.18 -7.43 -25.91
CA GLY A 47 -27.94 -6.91 -25.33
C GLY A 47 -27.21 -5.89 -26.23
N GLN A 48 -27.80 -5.50 -27.37
CA GLN A 48 -27.19 -4.53 -28.29
C GLN A 48 -27.18 -3.12 -27.67
N LEU A 49 -26.02 -2.48 -27.60
CA LEU A 49 -25.92 -1.07 -27.23
C LEU A 49 -26.48 -0.19 -28.35
N VAL A 50 -27.50 0.60 -28.04
CA VAL A 50 -28.21 1.46 -29.00
C VAL A 50 -27.89 2.94 -28.85
N TRP A 51 -27.35 3.32 -27.68
CA TRP A 51 -27.06 4.70 -27.32
C TRP A 51 -26.04 4.75 -26.18
N GLY A 52 -25.17 5.77 -26.19
CA GLY A 52 -24.17 6.00 -25.15
C GLY A 52 -23.97 7.49 -24.86
N THR A 53 -23.68 7.81 -23.60
CA THR A 53 -23.30 9.16 -23.18
C THR A 53 -22.16 9.11 -22.19
N ALA A 54 -21.17 9.97 -22.37
CA ALA A 54 -20.10 10.22 -21.40
C ALA A 54 -20.33 11.58 -20.74
N TYR A 55 -20.70 11.59 -19.46
CA TYR A 55 -20.74 12.79 -18.64
C TYR A 55 -19.33 13.04 -18.08
N ILE A 56 -18.80 14.23 -18.30
CA ILE A 56 -17.50 14.64 -17.78
C ILE A 56 -17.71 15.79 -16.80
N TYR A 57 -17.31 15.59 -15.55
CA TYR A 57 -17.53 16.56 -14.49
C TYR A 57 -16.34 17.50 -14.40
N GLY A 58 -16.55 18.75 -14.83
CA GLY A 58 -15.47 19.68 -15.09
C GLY A 58 -14.83 20.32 -13.86
N ALA A 59 -15.63 20.57 -12.82
CA ALA A 59 -15.14 21.18 -11.58
C ALA A 59 -14.00 20.37 -10.91
N PRO A 60 -14.12 19.04 -10.72
CA PRO A 60 -13.01 18.26 -10.18
C PRO A 60 -11.81 18.21 -11.14
N THR A 61 -12.00 18.06 -12.46
CA THR A 61 -10.89 18.05 -13.45
C THR A 61 -10.07 19.35 -13.42
N LEU A 62 -10.73 20.51 -13.31
CA LEU A 62 -10.05 21.80 -13.17
C LEU A 62 -9.28 21.91 -11.86
N THR A 63 -9.82 21.34 -10.78
CA THR A 63 -9.14 21.29 -9.48
C THR A 63 -7.87 20.44 -9.55
N TYR A 64 -7.90 19.33 -10.31
CA TYR A 64 -6.74 18.46 -10.48
C TYR A 64 -5.66 19.12 -11.32
N GLY A 65 -6.04 19.75 -12.43
CA GLY A 65 -5.07 20.51 -13.24
C GLY A 65 -4.37 21.61 -12.44
N GLN A 66 -5.10 22.32 -11.57
CA GLN A 66 -4.50 23.32 -10.68
C GLN A 66 -3.47 22.69 -9.75
N ALA A 67 -3.83 21.58 -9.10
CA ALA A 67 -2.94 20.94 -8.15
C ALA A 67 -1.70 20.36 -8.81
N SER A 68 -1.84 19.65 -9.93
CA SER A 68 -0.70 19.14 -10.68
C SER A 68 0.22 20.27 -11.16
N MET A 69 -0.33 21.44 -11.50
CA MET A 69 0.47 22.63 -11.85
C MET A 69 1.26 23.15 -10.64
N ASP A 70 0.62 23.33 -9.47
CA ASP A 70 1.29 23.80 -8.25
C ASP A 70 2.50 22.92 -7.88
N LEU A 71 2.41 21.65 -8.27
CA LEU A 71 3.40 20.64 -7.96
C LEU A 71 4.54 20.58 -8.97
N VAL A 72 4.24 20.72 -10.25
CA VAL A 72 5.25 21.00 -11.27
C VAL A 72 6.05 22.25 -10.87
N ASP A 73 5.37 23.29 -10.41
CA ASP A 73 6.00 24.51 -9.94
C ASP A 73 6.83 24.29 -8.66
N LEU A 74 6.37 23.47 -7.71
CA LEU A 74 7.14 23.09 -6.52
C LEU A 74 8.43 22.33 -6.89
N VAL A 75 8.33 21.33 -7.78
CA VAL A 75 9.48 20.53 -8.26
C VAL A 75 10.47 21.39 -9.03
N ASN A 76 9.98 22.36 -9.80
CA ASN A 76 10.81 23.31 -10.54
C ASN A 76 11.40 24.43 -9.66
N GLY A 77 11.00 24.51 -8.38
CA GLY A 77 11.46 25.55 -7.44
C GLY A 77 10.80 26.92 -7.65
N ASN A 78 9.68 26.98 -8.37
CA ASN A 78 8.92 28.20 -8.62
C ASN A 78 8.06 28.62 -7.40
N ILE A 79 7.77 27.69 -6.47
CA ILE A 79 7.00 27.93 -5.24
C ILE A 79 7.80 27.39 -4.04
N ASP A 80 7.85 28.15 -2.94
CA ASP A 80 8.47 27.68 -1.69
C ASP A 80 7.56 26.65 -1.00
N PRO A 81 8.09 25.51 -0.52
CA PRO A 81 7.31 24.53 0.24
C PRO A 81 6.50 25.12 1.40
N LYS A 82 7.00 26.18 2.06
CA LYS A 82 6.30 26.87 3.17
C LYS A 82 5.03 27.58 2.70
N ASP A 83 5.07 28.15 1.50
CA ASP A 83 3.91 28.81 0.89
C ASP A 83 2.85 27.78 0.47
N VAL A 84 3.29 26.61 0.01
CA VAL A 84 2.38 25.49 -0.30
C VAL A 84 1.64 25.02 0.95
N VAL A 85 2.35 24.86 2.06
CA VAL A 85 1.79 24.43 3.36
C VAL A 85 0.78 25.44 3.92
N SER A 86 1.10 26.74 3.87
CA SER A 86 0.28 27.79 4.47
C SER A 86 -0.96 28.16 3.64
N GLY A 87 -0.94 27.86 2.33
CA GLY A 87 -1.93 28.32 1.36
C GLY A 87 -1.81 29.82 1.01
N GLU A 88 -0.77 30.50 1.50
CA GLU A 88 -0.62 31.95 1.37
C GLU A 88 -0.57 32.42 -0.09
N TYR A 89 0.08 31.65 -0.97
CA TYR A 89 0.14 31.99 -2.40
C TYR A 89 -1.25 32.00 -3.06
N ILE A 90 -2.16 31.09 -2.66
CA ILE A 90 -3.55 31.05 -3.14
C ILE A 90 -4.30 32.28 -2.62
N ARG A 91 -4.18 32.59 -1.33
CA ARG A 91 -4.83 33.77 -0.74
C ARG A 91 -4.36 35.04 -1.43
N LYS A 92 -3.05 35.18 -1.65
CA LYS A 92 -2.44 36.30 -2.36
C LYS A 92 -2.98 36.40 -3.79
N TRP A 93 -3.03 35.29 -4.53
CA TRP A 93 -3.61 35.25 -5.88
C TRP A 93 -5.09 35.65 -5.92
N ILE A 94 -5.91 35.17 -4.98
CA ILE A 94 -7.33 35.55 -4.86
C ILE A 94 -7.45 37.06 -4.58
N LEU A 95 -6.66 37.58 -3.65
CA LEU A 95 -6.66 39.01 -3.28
C LEU A 95 -6.17 39.90 -4.42
N GLU A 96 -5.22 39.43 -5.23
CA GLU A 96 -4.71 40.14 -6.41
C GLU A 96 -5.69 40.11 -7.59
N LYS A 97 -6.48 39.05 -7.77
CA LYS A 97 -7.46 38.91 -8.87
C LYS A 97 -8.82 39.55 -8.60
N GLY A 98 -9.10 39.98 -7.36
CA GLY A 98 -9.89 41.18 -7.07
C GLY A 98 -11.34 41.34 -7.58
N ASP A 99 -11.98 40.35 -8.21
CA ASP A 99 -13.35 40.50 -8.71
C ASP A 99 -14.29 39.34 -8.30
N VAL A 100 -15.29 39.72 -7.48
CA VAL A 100 -16.56 39.04 -7.15
C VAL A 100 -16.50 37.79 -6.24
N LEU A 101 -16.42 38.02 -4.93
CA LEU A 101 -17.25 37.24 -4.00
C LEU A 101 -18.64 37.93 -3.98
N PRO A 102 -19.73 37.29 -4.44
CA PRO A 102 -21.05 37.86 -4.29
C PRO A 102 -21.34 38.02 -2.80
N SER A 103 -21.61 39.27 -2.39
CA SER A 103 -21.90 39.66 -1.02
C SER A 103 -23.30 39.22 -0.53
N ASP A 104 -23.91 38.21 -1.16
CA ASP A 104 -25.26 37.78 -0.80
C ASP A 104 -25.23 36.61 0.19
N ASN A 105 -25.48 36.96 1.44
CA ASN A 105 -25.91 36.10 2.53
C ASN A 105 -27.29 35.48 2.24
N SER A 106 -27.42 34.64 1.20
CA SER A 106 -28.61 33.81 1.01
C SER A 106 -28.28 32.35 1.30
N ALA A 107 -28.51 31.97 2.55
CA ALA A 107 -28.56 30.60 3.06
C ALA A 107 -29.78 29.82 2.50
N THR A 108 -29.97 29.79 1.18
CA THR A 108 -31.08 29.08 0.52
C THR A 108 -30.63 28.44 -0.79
N LEU A 109 -29.69 27.50 -0.70
CA LEU A 109 -29.47 26.45 -1.69
C LEU A 109 -29.27 25.16 -0.86
N PHE A 110 -29.86 24.05 -1.28
CA PHE A 110 -29.90 22.74 -0.62
C PHE A 110 -31.11 22.44 0.29
N GLU A 111 -32.32 22.56 -0.26
CA GLU A 111 -33.40 21.60 0.05
C GLU A 111 -33.72 20.82 -1.22
N GLY A 112 -33.41 19.53 -1.22
CA GLY A 112 -33.63 18.61 -2.34
C GLY A 112 -33.50 17.16 -1.88
N GLY A 113 -34.30 16.77 -0.88
CA GLY A 113 -34.39 15.38 -0.42
C GLY A 113 -35.05 14.50 -1.47
N LEU A 114 -34.31 13.55 -2.03
CA LEU A 114 -34.86 12.44 -2.80
C LEU A 114 -35.15 11.26 -1.87
N ARG A 115 -36.40 10.79 -1.93
CA ARG A 115 -36.96 9.67 -1.17
C ARG A 115 -36.24 8.37 -1.53
N THR A 116 -35.73 7.67 -0.53
CA THR A 116 -35.24 6.29 -0.61
C THR A 116 -36.43 5.32 -0.69
N GLU A 117 -36.64 4.68 -1.83
CA GLU A 117 -37.41 3.43 -1.90
C GLU A 117 -36.46 2.24 -1.78
N LYS A 118 -36.81 1.31 -0.88
CA LYS A 118 -36.10 0.06 -0.61
C LYS A 118 -36.32 -0.92 -1.77
N SER A 119 -35.27 -1.55 -2.28
CA SER A 119 -35.38 -2.76 -3.09
C SER A 119 -34.82 -3.96 -2.33
N ASP A 120 -35.64 -5.01 -2.24
CA ASP A 120 -35.38 -6.23 -1.47
C ASP A 120 -34.32 -7.14 -2.11
N ASN A 121 -33.50 -7.76 -1.26
CA ASN A 121 -32.45 -8.72 -1.60
C ASN A 121 -33.04 -10.04 -2.09
N VAL A 122 -32.53 -10.57 -3.22
CA VAL A 122 -32.79 -11.94 -3.67
C VAL A 122 -31.60 -12.82 -3.29
N ALA A 123 -31.85 -13.79 -2.41
CA ALA A 123 -30.90 -14.81 -2.00
C ALA A 123 -30.68 -15.86 -3.09
N LEU A 124 -29.42 -16.17 -3.41
CA LEU A 124 -29.04 -17.29 -4.28
C LEU A 124 -28.50 -18.46 -3.43
N THR A 125 -29.26 -19.54 -3.38
CA THR A 125 -28.92 -20.82 -2.71
C THR A 125 -28.48 -21.85 -3.76
N ARG A 126 -27.33 -22.53 -3.60
CA ARG A 126 -27.00 -23.82 -4.27
C ARG A 126 -26.08 -24.67 -3.37
N ILE A 127 -26.57 -25.77 -2.77
CA ILE A 127 -26.58 -27.20 -3.18
C ILE A 127 -25.23 -27.92 -2.99
N ASN A 128 -25.26 -28.94 -2.13
CA ASN A 128 -24.18 -29.82 -1.64
C ASN A 128 -23.93 -31.08 -2.53
N HIS A 129 -22.83 -31.80 -2.21
CA HIS A 129 -22.39 -33.17 -2.58
C HIS A 129 -21.18 -33.20 -3.55
N ALA A 130 -20.14 -34.05 -3.43
CA ALA A 130 -19.85 -35.25 -2.64
C ALA A 130 -18.32 -35.47 -2.46
N GLN A 131 -17.96 -36.37 -1.53
CA GLN A 131 -16.62 -36.89 -1.16
C GLN A 131 -15.90 -37.65 -2.29
N PHE A 132 -14.56 -37.75 -2.28
CA PHE A 132 -13.75 -38.98 -2.54
C PHE A 132 -12.24 -38.77 -2.20
N ASP A 133 -11.55 -39.90 -2.03
CA ASP A 133 -10.32 -40.20 -1.25
C ASP A 133 -8.93 -39.74 -1.77
N ASP A 134 -8.00 -39.73 -0.80
CA ASP A 134 -6.52 -39.62 -0.81
C ASP A 134 -5.78 -40.30 -1.98
N ALA A 135 -4.74 -39.62 -2.52
CA ALA A 135 -3.49 -40.26 -2.95
C ALA A 135 -2.33 -39.28 -3.29
N GLY A 136 -1.17 -39.50 -2.65
CA GLY A 136 0.11 -39.62 -3.35
C GLY A 136 1.04 -38.40 -3.43
N ILE A 137 1.87 -38.22 -2.41
CA ILE A 137 3.05 -37.33 -2.43
C ILE A 137 4.15 -37.96 -3.31
N VAL A 138 4.61 -37.25 -4.35
CA VAL A 138 5.80 -37.59 -5.15
C VAL A 138 6.90 -36.54 -4.91
N GLN A 139 8.15 -36.98 -4.90
CA GLN A 139 9.38 -36.24 -4.63
C GLN A 139 9.86 -35.41 -5.85
N PRO A 140 10.70 -34.37 -5.65
CA PRO A 140 10.73 -33.17 -6.49
C PRO A 140 11.77 -33.18 -7.63
N ALA A 141 11.52 -32.37 -8.65
CA ALA A 141 12.53 -31.88 -9.60
C ALA A 141 13.35 -30.74 -8.96
N THR A 142 14.62 -30.64 -9.37
CA THR A 142 15.69 -29.85 -8.74
C THR A 142 15.82 -28.40 -9.21
N ASP A 143 14.78 -27.81 -9.78
CA ASP A 143 14.79 -26.41 -10.25
C ASP A 143 13.64 -25.62 -9.59
N PRO A 144 13.91 -24.50 -8.88
CA PRO A 144 12.89 -23.65 -8.28
C PRO A 144 11.93 -22.99 -9.29
N PHE A 145 12.38 -22.78 -10.52
CA PHE A 145 11.60 -22.19 -11.62
C PHE A 145 10.73 -23.19 -12.38
N LEU A 146 10.99 -24.47 -12.15
CA LEU A 146 10.60 -25.57 -13.00
C LEU A 146 10.05 -26.73 -12.20
N ASN A 147 9.73 -26.51 -10.92
CA ASN A 147 9.11 -27.55 -10.13
C ASN A 147 7.72 -27.82 -10.72
N PRO A 148 7.48 -29.01 -11.31
CA PRO A 148 6.18 -29.37 -11.86
C PRO A 148 5.08 -29.26 -10.80
N ASP A 149 5.41 -29.41 -9.52
CA ASP A 149 4.50 -29.24 -8.40
C ASP A 149 4.02 -27.79 -8.22
N ILE A 150 4.85 -26.78 -8.55
CA ILE A 150 4.43 -25.36 -8.50
C ILE A 150 3.49 -25.07 -9.66
N MET A 151 3.84 -25.49 -10.87
CA MET A 151 2.97 -25.30 -12.04
C MET A 151 1.69 -26.13 -11.92
N LYS A 152 1.78 -27.34 -11.36
CA LYS A 152 0.62 -28.15 -10.98
C LYS A 152 -0.20 -27.43 -9.92
N PHE A 153 0.41 -26.86 -8.88
CA PHE A 153 -0.32 -26.04 -7.91
C PHE A 153 -1.06 -24.88 -8.58
N LEU A 154 -0.43 -24.14 -9.49
CA LEU A 154 -1.07 -23.01 -10.17
C LEU A 154 -2.25 -23.43 -11.05
N ASN A 155 -2.17 -24.61 -11.68
CA ASN A 155 -3.16 -25.09 -12.63
C ASN A 155 -4.21 -26.05 -12.02
N ASP A 156 -3.93 -26.65 -10.87
CA ASP A 156 -4.78 -27.64 -10.19
C ASP A 156 -5.59 -26.99 -9.05
N LYS A 157 -6.83 -26.62 -9.38
CA LYS A 157 -7.77 -26.04 -8.40
C LYS A 157 -8.09 -26.96 -7.23
N GLN A 158 -7.96 -28.28 -7.38
CA GLN A 158 -8.18 -29.22 -6.28
C GLN A 158 -7.00 -29.21 -5.31
N MET A 159 -5.78 -29.30 -5.83
CA MET A 159 -4.57 -29.20 -5.02
C MET A 159 -4.51 -27.88 -4.26
N GLN A 160 -4.88 -26.77 -4.91
CA GLN A 160 -5.03 -25.50 -4.21
C GLN A 160 -6.03 -25.67 -3.05
N ARG A 161 -7.27 -26.12 -3.31
CA ARG A 161 -8.31 -26.23 -2.27
C ARG A 161 -7.85 -27.03 -1.07
N GLU A 162 -7.16 -28.14 -1.31
CA GLU A 162 -6.60 -28.99 -0.26
C GLU A 162 -5.54 -28.24 0.56
N LEU A 163 -4.59 -27.57 -0.08
CA LEU A 163 -3.54 -26.82 0.60
C LEU A 163 -4.08 -25.61 1.37
N TYR A 164 -5.01 -24.84 0.80
CA TYR A 164 -5.63 -23.71 1.50
C TYR A 164 -6.52 -24.17 2.68
N SER A 165 -7.09 -25.38 2.63
CA SER A 165 -7.82 -25.96 3.77
C SER A 165 -6.94 -26.25 4.99
N THR A 166 -5.62 -26.28 4.82
CA THR A 166 -4.67 -26.46 5.94
C THR A 166 -4.48 -25.19 6.77
N ILE A 167 -4.96 -24.04 6.28
CA ILE A 167 -4.82 -22.75 6.94
C ILE A 167 -5.85 -22.66 8.08
N PRO A 168 -5.43 -22.32 9.31
CA PRO A 168 -6.35 -22.08 10.43
C PRO A 168 -7.39 -21.01 10.08
N THR A 169 -8.68 -21.31 10.28
CA THR A 169 -9.76 -20.35 10.06
C THR A 169 -10.28 -19.77 11.36
N VAL A 170 -10.57 -18.48 11.35
CA VAL A 170 -11.22 -17.73 12.43
C VAL A 170 -12.56 -17.17 11.93
N GLU A 171 -13.50 -16.99 12.85
CA GLU A 171 -14.77 -16.32 12.54
C GLU A 171 -14.51 -14.85 12.17
N HIS A 172 -15.25 -14.34 11.19
CA HIS A 172 -15.12 -12.97 10.69
C HIS A 172 -15.17 -11.92 11.81
N SER A 173 -16.07 -12.12 12.79
CA SER A 173 -16.28 -11.19 13.90
C SER A 173 -15.30 -11.36 15.06
N HIS A 174 -14.36 -12.31 15.01
CA HIS A 174 -13.46 -12.62 16.14
C HIS A 174 -12.69 -11.39 16.63
N THR A 175 -12.01 -10.68 15.71
CA THR A 175 -11.25 -9.46 16.02
C THR A 175 -12.18 -8.35 16.52
N GLN A 176 -13.37 -8.21 15.94
CA GLN A 176 -14.35 -7.20 16.37
C GLN A 176 -14.89 -7.49 17.77
N HIS A 177 -15.15 -8.76 18.12
CA HIS A 177 -15.56 -9.14 19.48
C HIS A 177 -14.49 -8.81 20.53
N ARG A 178 -13.22 -9.00 20.20
CA ARG A 178 -12.10 -8.58 21.07
C ARG A 178 -12.00 -7.06 21.17
N ALA A 179 -12.26 -6.35 20.08
CA ALA A 179 -12.30 -4.89 20.09
C ALA A 179 -13.46 -4.35 20.95
N ASP A 180 -14.65 -4.95 20.85
CA ASP A 180 -15.83 -4.52 21.59
C ASP A 180 -15.68 -4.67 23.11
N ALA A 181 -14.72 -5.48 23.58
CA ALA A 181 -14.43 -5.69 24.99
C ALA A 181 -14.00 -4.42 25.75
N ILE A 182 -13.49 -3.38 25.07
CA ILE A 182 -13.17 -2.10 25.72
C ILE A 182 -14.38 -1.19 25.92
N ARG A 183 -15.52 -1.45 25.26
CA ARG A 183 -16.68 -0.54 25.28
C ARG A 183 -17.21 -0.38 26.71
N GLY A 184 -17.44 0.87 27.12
CA GLY A 184 -17.91 1.22 28.46
C GLY A 184 -16.87 1.11 29.56
N THR A 185 -15.61 0.83 29.24
CA THR A 185 -14.50 0.80 30.21
C THR A 185 -13.83 2.16 30.35
N THR A 186 -13.08 2.36 31.44
CA THR A 186 -12.25 3.55 31.61
C THR A 186 -11.16 3.67 30.54
N LEU A 187 -10.69 2.54 29.99
CA LEU A 187 -9.70 2.54 28.90
C LEU A 187 -10.28 3.15 27.61
N GLU A 188 -11.54 2.85 27.28
CA GLU A 188 -12.23 3.51 26.16
C GLU A 188 -12.24 5.03 26.35
N ASP A 189 -12.61 5.51 27.54
CA ASP A 189 -12.65 6.95 27.82
C ASP A 189 -11.26 7.60 27.71
N MET A 190 -10.20 6.92 28.14
CA MET A 190 -8.82 7.42 28.02
C MET A 190 -8.33 7.48 26.58
N MET A 191 -8.83 6.62 25.70
CA MET A 191 -8.49 6.62 24.27
C MET A 191 -9.28 7.68 23.47
N ILE A 192 -10.44 8.12 23.95
CA ILE A 192 -11.22 9.21 23.35
C ILE A 192 -10.60 10.57 23.73
N THR A 193 -9.47 10.87 23.10
CA THR A 193 -8.74 12.14 23.29
C THR A 193 -9.43 13.32 22.60
N GLU A 194 -8.94 14.53 22.86
CA GLU A 194 -9.38 15.73 22.13
C GLU A 194 -9.11 15.62 20.63
N GLU A 195 -7.95 15.11 20.22
CA GLU A 195 -7.61 14.84 18.82
C GLU A 195 -8.63 13.91 18.16
N VAL A 196 -9.06 12.84 18.85
CA VAL A 196 -10.09 11.90 18.36
C VAL A 196 -11.46 12.57 18.31
N ARG A 197 -11.82 13.34 19.35
CA ARG A 197 -13.11 14.03 19.42
C ARG A 197 -13.27 15.03 18.29
N VAL A 198 -12.30 15.93 18.15
CA VAL A 198 -12.32 16.95 17.11
C VAL A 198 -12.16 16.28 15.73
N GLY A 199 -11.26 15.29 15.61
CA GLY A 199 -10.97 14.61 14.36
C GLY A 199 -12.12 13.80 13.79
N LEU A 200 -12.95 13.14 14.61
CA LEU A 200 -14.08 12.34 14.12
C LEU A 200 -15.41 13.10 14.08
N THR A 201 -15.61 14.05 14.98
CA THR A 201 -16.92 14.71 15.14
C THR A 201 -16.95 16.13 14.61
N GLY A 202 -15.79 16.76 14.42
CA GLY A 202 -15.69 18.19 14.14
C GLY A 202 -16.27 19.05 15.25
N LYS A 203 -16.36 18.58 16.51
CA LYS A 203 -16.93 19.34 17.62
C LYS A 203 -16.01 19.31 18.83
N LEU A 204 -15.70 20.49 19.38
CA LEU A 204 -15.02 20.65 20.67
C LEU A 204 -15.97 20.35 21.84
N ASP A 205 -17.23 20.78 21.73
CA ASP A 205 -18.21 20.71 22.81
C ASP A 205 -19.00 19.40 22.79
N ALA A 206 -18.63 18.49 23.68
CA ALA A 206 -19.54 17.46 24.16
C ALA A 206 -19.22 17.07 25.60
N ALA A 207 -19.58 17.95 26.54
CA ALA A 207 -19.62 17.57 27.97
C ALA A 207 -20.61 16.40 28.22
N ASN A 208 -21.55 16.16 27.30
CA ASN A 208 -22.42 14.99 27.26
C ASN A 208 -22.50 14.44 25.83
N LEU A 209 -21.68 13.44 25.51
CA LEU A 209 -21.80 12.69 24.25
C LEU A 209 -23.10 11.87 24.29
N SER A 210 -23.93 11.97 23.25
CA SER A 210 -25.05 11.03 23.09
C SER A 210 -24.52 9.61 22.91
N SER A 211 -25.35 8.59 23.15
CA SER A 211 -24.94 7.19 22.96
C SER A 211 -24.42 6.90 21.55
N ASP A 212 -25.06 7.47 20.52
CA ASP A 212 -24.64 7.37 19.11
C ASP A 212 -23.27 8.03 18.85
N MET A 213 -22.99 9.17 19.50
CA MET A 213 -21.69 9.84 19.37
C MET A 213 -20.59 9.08 20.09
N ARG A 214 -20.90 8.45 21.24
CA ARG A 214 -19.95 7.59 21.96
C ARG A 214 -19.62 6.34 21.16
N GLU A 215 -20.59 5.74 20.48
CA GLU A 215 -20.37 4.61 19.58
C GLU A 215 -19.41 4.96 18.42
N LYS A 216 -19.59 6.13 17.79
CA LYS A 216 -18.70 6.62 16.72
C LYS A 216 -17.29 6.96 17.19
N LEU A 217 -17.15 7.42 18.42
CA LEU A 217 -15.85 7.80 19.01
C LEU A 217 -15.06 6.61 19.55
N SER A 218 -15.74 5.54 19.91
CA SER A 218 -15.12 4.34 20.47
C SER A 218 -14.02 3.80 19.52
N PRO A 219 -12.79 3.57 20.01
CA PRO A 219 -11.72 2.99 19.19
C PRO A 219 -12.10 1.64 18.57
N ALA A 220 -12.99 0.88 19.21
CA ALA A 220 -13.52 -0.38 18.69
C ALA A 220 -14.29 -0.21 17.36
N SER A 221 -14.69 1.02 17.01
CA SER A 221 -15.46 1.35 15.81
C SER A 221 -14.65 1.93 14.67
N TRP A 222 -13.34 2.15 14.79
CA TRP A 222 -12.55 2.78 13.72
C TRP A 222 -11.03 2.55 13.79
N ALA A 223 -10.51 2.13 14.95
CA ALA A 223 -9.08 1.94 15.22
C ALA A 223 -8.68 0.45 15.24
N THR A 224 -9.36 -0.38 14.44
CA THR A 224 -9.09 -1.82 14.30
C THR A 224 -9.06 -2.24 12.83
N GLY A 225 -8.26 -3.27 12.52
CA GLY A 225 -8.10 -3.78 11.16
C GLY A 225 -9.38 -4.41 10.59
N GLY A 226 -10.11 -5.16 11.42
CA GLY A 226 -11.41 -5.75 11.05
C GLY A 226 -12.43 -4.69 10.60
N HIS A 227 -12.49 -3.54 11.28
CA HIS A 227 -13.40 -2.47 10.88
C HIS A 227 -12.88 -1.66 9.68
N ALA A 228 -11.55 -1.50 9.52
CA ALA A 228 -10.99 -0.92 8.29
C ALA A 228 -11.39 -1.78 7.08
N SER A 229 -11.28 -3.11 7.18
CA SER A 229 -11.74 -4.05 6.16
C SER A 229 -13.27 -4.05 5.98
N GLU A 230 -14.06 -3.96 7.05
CA GLU A 230 -15.53 -3.86 6.97
C GLU A 230 -16.01 -2.52 6.40
N ILE A 231 -15.39 -1.37 6.70
CA ILE A 231 -15.71 -0.09 6.04
C ILE A 231 -15.37 -0.19 4.56
N LEU A 232 -14.28 -0.85 4.19
CA LEU A 232 -13.90 -1.07 2.79
C LEU A 232 -14.89 -2.01 2.09
N ASN A 233 -15.33 -3.09 2.74
CA ASN A 233 -16.26 -4.09 2.19
C ASN A 233 -17.74 -3.62 2.21
N ALA A 234 -18.17 -2.95 3.27
CA ALA A 234 -19.48 -2.30 3.37
C ALA A 234 -19.54 -1.03 2.53
N GLY A 235 -18.42 -0.31 2.40
CA GLY A 235 -18.21 0.74 1.40
C GLY A 235 -18.30 0.19 -0.01
N ARG A 236 -17.76 -1.01 -0.29
CA ARG A 236 -17.87 -1.69 -1.59
C ARG A 236 -19.32 -1.88 -2.06
N ASN A 237 -20.20 -2.32 -1.15
CA ASN A 237 -21.61 -2.59 -1.47
C ASN A 237 -22.52 -1.36 -1.31
N LYS A 238 -22.12 -0.38 -0.49
CA LYS A 238 -22.95 0.79 -0.16
C LYS A 238 -22.48 2.08 -0.83
N ALA A 239 -21.21 2.22 -1.22
CA ALA A 239 -20.66 3.41 -1.89
C ALA A 239 -21.05 3.50 -3.37
N LEU A 240 -21.39 2.38 -4.02
CA LEU A 240 -22.04 2.42 -5.34
C LEU A 240 -23.47 2.99 -5.29
N SER A 241 -24.04 3.25 -4.10
CA SER A 241 -25.41 3.79 -3.99
C SER A 241 -25.65 4.90 -2.95
N GLN A 242 -24.81 5.12 -1.93
CA GLN A 242 -25.23 5.92 -0.75
C GLN A 242 -24.17 6.78 -0.02
N VAL A 243 -22.97 7.04 -0.56
CA VAL A 243 -22.07 8.05 0.03
C VAL A 243 -21.74 9.15 -0.98
N PRO A 244 -22.37 10.33 -0.87
CA PRO A 244 -22.01 11.52 -1.62
C PRO A 244 -20.74 12.19 -1.03
N CYS A 245 -19.91 12.75 -1.92
CA CYS A 245 -18.79 13.68 -1.67
C CYS A 245 -17.40 13.07 -1.46
N SER A 246 -16.79 12.50 -2.50
CA SER A 246 -15.33 12.37 -2.60
C SER A 246 -14.78 13.38 -3.62
N PHE A 247 -14.44 14.58 -3.14
CA PHE A 247 -13.49 15.45 -3.86
C PHE A 247 -12.14 14.74 -3.83
N GLU A 248 -11.80 13.95 -4.85
CA GLU A 248 -10.57 13.14 -4.85
C GLU A 248 -9.33 13.98 -5.13
N ARG A 249 -8.95 14.69 -4.08
CA ARG A 249 -7.88 15.65 -4.07
C ARG A 249 -6.52 14.94 -4.07
N HIS A 250 -6.00 14.65 -5.28
CA HIS A 250 -4.58 14.59 -5.69
C HIS A 250 -3.90 13.23 -5.92
N PHE A 251 -3.06 13.28 -6.95
CA PHE A 251 -2.13 12.28 -7.47
C PHE A 251 -0.74 12.91 -7.54
N MET A 252 0.31 12.26 -7.05
CA MET A 252 1.73 12.53 -7.34
C MET A 252 2.70 11.43 -6.88
N ASP A 253 3.75 11.26 -7.67
CA ASP A 253 5.01 10.56 -7.38
C ASP A 253 5.96 11.00 -8.51
N ASP A 254 7.18 10.47 -8.57
CA ASP A 254 8.26 10.60 -9.55
C ASP A 254 7.85 10.84 -11.03
N SER A 255 6.66 10.41 -11.43
CA SER A 255 5.99 10.80 -12.68
C SER A 255 5.89 12.32 -12.94
N ILE A 256 5.71 13.15 -11.90
CA ILE A 256 5.68 14.62 -12.01
C ILE A 256 7.03 15.13 -12.48
N TYR A 257 8.14 14.49 -12.10
CA TYR A 257 9.47 14.98 -12.42
C TYR A 257 9.71 15.03 -13.93
N GLY A 258 9.25 14.01 -14.67
CA GLY A 258 9.31 13.99 -16.14
C GLY A 258 8.53 15.14 -16.77
N ILE A 259 7.30 15.38 -16.28
CA ILE A 259 6.45 16.51 -16.73
C ILE A 259 7.04 17.86 -16.32
N ALA A 260 7.56 17.97 -15.10
CA ALA A 260 8.14 19.19 -14.57
C ALA A 260 9.38 19.59 -15.36
N LYS A 261 10.23 18.61 -15.72
CA LYS A 261 11.37 18.80 -16.63
C LYS A 261 10.95 19.08 -18.06
N GLU A 262 9.86 18.49 -18.57
CA GLU A 262 9.30 18.79 -19.88
C GLU A 262 8.96 20.29 -20.01
N PHE A 263 8.41 20.88 -18.95
CA PHE A 263 8.03 22.30 -18.91
C PHE A 263 9.04 23.20 -18.18
N PHE A 264 10.21 22.67 -17.82
CA PHE A 264 11.26 23.44 -17.15
C PHE A 264 11.96 24.38 -18.14
N CYS A 265 12.14 25.63 -17.72
CA CYS A 265 12.86 26.65 -18.47
C CYS A 265 13.72 27.51 -17.54
N SER A 266 14.86 27.98 -18.06
CA SER A 266 15.66 29.02 -17.39
C SER A 266 14.96 30.38 -17.44
N ASP A 267 15.34 31.31 -16.57
CA ASP A 267 14.77 32.67 -16.54
C ASP A 267 14.84 33.39 -17.89
N ALA A 268 15.91 33.15 -18.65
CA ALA A 268 16.10 33.71 -19.98
C ALA A 268 15.13 33.12 -21.03
N GLU A 269 14.89 31.80 -20.96
CA GLU A 269 13.93 31.11 -21.84
C GLU A 269 12.49 31.49 -21.49
N LYS A 270 12.18 31.63 -20.20
CA LYS A 270 10.88 32.10 -19.72
C LYS A 270 10.59 33.53 -20.19
N ALA A 271 11.58 34.42 -20.12
CA ALA A 271 11.46 35.79 -20.63
C ALA A 271 11.24 35.83 -22.16
N ALA A 272 11.88 34.92 -22.91
CA ALA A 272 11.68 34.78 -24.34
C ALA A 272 10.29 34.24 -24.70
N TYR A 273 9.78 33.24 -23.96
CA TYR A 273 8.42 32.72 -24.13
C TYR A 273 7.34 33.78 -23.88
N LEU A 274 7.49 34.59 -22.81
CA LEU A 274 6.55 35.68 -22.51
C LEU A 274 6.55 36.79 -23.57
N ALA A 275 7.63 36.91 -24.36
CA ALA A 275 7.76 37.91 -25.41
C ALA A 275 7.11 37.48 -26.76
N ASP A 276 6.98 36.18 -27.02
CA ASP A 276 6.38 35.62 -28.25
C ASP A 276 5.68 34.28 -27.99
N LYS A 277 4.47 34.34 -27.42
CA LYS A 277 3.68 33.15 -27.05
C LYS A 277 3.25 32.30 -28.25
N ASP A 278 3.04 32.91 -29.42
CA ASP A 278 2.45 32.23 -30.59
C ASP A 278 3.51 31.50 -31.46
N GLY A 279 4.79 31.84 -31.30
CA GLY A 279 5.92 31.26 -32.06
C GLY A 279 6.89 30.39 -31.24
N ALA A 280 6.78 30.37 -29.91
CA ALA A 280 7.74 29.70 -29.03
C ALA A 280 7.47 28.18 -28.84
N PRO A 281 8.51 27.36 -28.59
CA PRO A 281 8.34 25.94 -28.26
C PRO A 281 7.55 25.77 -26.95
N LYS A 282 6.66 24.77 -26.88
CA LYS A 282 5.78 24.43 -25.74
C LYS A 282 6.49 24.02 -24.43
N LYS A 283 7.79 24.30 -24.27
CA LYS A 283 8.64 23.90 -23.14
C LYS A 283 8.58 24.87 -21.94
N CYS A 284 7.93 26.04 -22.09
CA CYS A 284 7.97 27.12 -21.09
C CYS A 284 6.58 27.47 -20.52
N LEU A 285 5.62 26.53 -20.57
CA LEU A 285 4.27 26.79 -20.07
C LEU A 285 4.31 27.12 -18.58
N THR A 286 3.61 28.18 -18.17
CA THR A 286 3.51 28.61 -16.77
C THR A 286 2.10 29.14 -16.48
N GLY A 287 1.70 29.11 -15.20
CA GLY A 287 0.38 29.61 -14.78
C GLY A 287 -0.78 28.92 -15.51
N ASP A 288 -1.77 29.69 -15.96
CA ASP A 288 -2.97 29.16 -16.60
C ASP A 288 -2.65 28.33 -17.88
N ASP A 289 -1.58 28.64 -18.63
CA ASP A 289 -1.21 27.89 -19.84
C ASP A 289 -0.73 26.46 -19.47
N LEU A 290 0.06 26.33 -18.41
CA LEU A 290 0.51 25.04 -17.88
C LEU A 290 -0.66 24.26 -17.28
N ARG A 291 -1.53 24.95 -16.52
CA ARG A 291 -2.75 24.34 -15.96
C ARG A 291 -3.61 23.74 -17.06
N TRP A 292 -3.87 24.49 -18.14
CA TRP A 292 -4.71 24.02 -19.23
C TRP A 292 -4.09 22.85 -20.01
N GLU A 293 -2.78 22.84 -20.22
CA GLU A 293 -2.10 21.70 -20.85
C GLU A 293 -2.26 20.43 -20.00
N ILE A 294 -1.99 20.52 -18.69
CA ILE A 294 -2.15 19.37 -17.78
C ILE A 294 -3.62 18.94 -17.69
N THR A 295 -4.55 19.88 -17.53
CA THR A 295 -6.00 19.59 -17.53
C THR A 295 -6.43 18.88 -18.81
N THR A 296 -5.90 19.27 -19.97
CA THR A 296 -6.25 18.65 -21.25
C THR A 296 -5.79 17.19 -21.31
N ARG A 297 -4.61 16.87 -20.78
CA ARG A 297 -4.12 15.48 -20.70
C ARG A 297 -5.03 14.62 -19.82
N ILE A 298 -5.36 15.12 -18.62
CA ILE A 298 -6.30 14.44 -17.69
C ILE A 298 -7.66 14.24 -18.35
N LEU A 299 -8.16 15.27 -19.03
CA LEU A 299 -9.45 15.23 -19.71
C LEU A 299 -9.47 14.20 -20.84
N SER A 300 -8.36 14.01 -21.56
CA SER A 300 -8.27 13.01 -22.62
C SER A 300 -8.46 11.60 -22.07
N GLY A 301 -7.63 11.19 -21.10
CA GLY A 301 -7.72 9.86 -20.48
C GLY A 301 -9.09 9.62 -19.83
N LEU A 302 -9.61 10.61 -19.10
CA LEU A 302 -10.95 10.53 -18.50
C LEU A 302 -12.04 10.37 -19.56
N THR A 303 -11.99 11.14 -20.65
CA THR A 303 -12.99 11.03 -21.71
C THR A 303 -12.94 9.66 -22.38
N GLU A 304 -11.74 9.13 -22.62
CA GLU A 304 -11.55 7.80 -23.18
C GLU A 304 -12.10 6.71 -22.25
N HIS A 305 -11.84 6.81 -20.95
CA HIS A 305 -12.40 5.93 -19.91
C HIS A 305 -13.93 5.92 -19.93
N GLU A 306 -14.57 7.09 -19.89
CA GLU A 306 -16.02 7.18 -19.89
C GLU A 306 -16.63 6.70 -21.20
N VAL A 307 -16.00 6.99 -22.33
CA VAL A 307 -16.41 6.44 -23.63
C VAL A 307 -16.25 4.92 -23.64
N GLY A 308 -15.23 4.37 -22.97
CA GLY A 308 -15.03 2.94 -22.77
C GLY A 308 -16.26 2.25 -22.16
N HIS A 309 -16.85 2.84 -21.12
CA HIS A 309 -18.11 2.35 -20.54
C HIS A 309 -19.28 2.39 -21.53
N THR A 310 -19.32 3.41 -22.40
CA THR A 310 -20.39 3.51 -23.41
C THR A 310 -20.33 2.41 -24.49
N VAL A 311 -19.17 1.76 -24.65
CA VAL A 311 -18.96 0.63 -25.57
C VAL A 311 -18.85 -0.71 -24.82
N GLY A 312 -19.25 -0.74 -23.55
CA GLY A 312 -19.37 -1.96 -22.76
C GLY A 312 -18.10 -2.42 -22.05
N LEU A 313 -17.06 -1.58 -21.97
CA LEU A 313 -15.90 -1.87 -21.12
C LEU A 313 -16.24 -1.67 -19.64
N ARG A 314 -15.73 -2.56 -18.81
CA ARG A 314 -15.76 -2.46 -17.34
C ARG A 314 -14.41 -1.96 -16.83
N HIS A 315 -14.37 -1.50 -15.59
CA HIS A 315 -13.11 -1.24 -14.93
C HIS A 315 -12.19 -2.47 -14.97
N ASN A 316 -10.90 -2.21 -15.12
CA ASN A 316 -9.85 -3.22 -15.07
C ASN A 316 -8.66 -2.72 -14.25
N PHE A 317 -8.66 -3.01 -12.95
CA PHE A 317 -7.63 -2.62 -11.98
C PHE A 317 -6.39 -3.51 -11.97
N SER A 318 -6.21 -4.33 -13.00
CA SER A 318 -4.95 -5.05 -13.23
C SER A 318 -4.16 -4.44 -14.39
N GLY A 319 -4.60 -3.30 -14.93
CA GLY A 319 -3.95 -2.64 -16.06
C GLY A 319 -2.53 -2.17 -15.74
N SER A 320 -2.30 -1.77 -14.49
CA SER A 320 -1.04 -1.27 -13.95
C SER A 320 0.05 -2.36 -13.73
N VAL A 321 -0.38 -3.63 -13.66
CA VAL A 321 0.44 -4.83 -13.38
C VAL A 321 0.41 -5.85 -14.55
N ASP A 322 -0.09 -5.44 -15.72
CA ASP A 322 -0.24 -6.26 -16.93
C ASP A 322 0.93 -6.03 -17.91
N LEU A 323 2.15 -6.34 -17.45
CA LEU A 323 3.41 -6.07 -18.15
C LEU A 323 3.37 -6.39 -19.64
N PHE A 324 2.85 -7.57 -20.01
CA PHE A 324 2.86 -8.02 -21.39
C PHE A 324 2.12 -7.05 -22.31
N ASN A 325 1.16 -6.30 -21.77
CA ASN A 325 0.23 -5.46 -22.52
C ASN A 325 0.44 -3.96 -22.33
N PHE A 326 1.54 -3.56 -21.70
CA PHE A 326 1.99 -2.16 -21.70
C PHE A 326 2.27 -1.67 -23.12
N HIS A 327 2.37 -0.35 -23.26
CA HIS A 327 2.79 0.30 -24.51
C HIS A 327 4.20 -0.14 -24.92
N ASP A 328 4.47 -0.13 -26.23
CA ASP A 328 5.75 -0.66 -26.75
C ASP A 328 6.94 0.18 -26.27
N GLU A 329 6.72 1.49 -26.13
CA GLU A 329 7.68 2.48 -25.64
C GLU A 329 8.18 2.16 -24.23
N TYR A 330 7.37 1.52 -23.37
CA TYR A 330 7.82 1.06 -22.06
C TYR A 330 9.05 0.15 -22.18
N PHE A 331 9.04 -0.77 -23.15
CA PHE A 331 10.14 -1.70 -23.37
C PHE A 331 11.34 -1.06 -24.06
N ASP A 332 11.14 0.06 -24.75
CA ASP A 332 12.23 0.82 -25.37
C ASP A 332 12.95 1.70 -24.33
N ILE A 333 12.25 2.09 -23.27
CA ILE A 333 12.77 2.92 -22.17
C ILE A 333 13.40 2.05 -21.07
N LYS A 334 12.74 0.96 -20.67
CA LYS A 334 13.19 0.08 -19.59
C LYS A 334 14.52 -0.58 -19.95
N LYS A 335 15.54 -0.35 -19.11
CA LYS A 335 16.87 -0.92 -19.32
C LYS A 335 17.03 -2.29 -18.67
N PRO A 336 17.67 -3.26 -19.35
CA PRO A 336 18.17 -4.47 -18.72
C PRO A 336 19.14 -4.17 -17.58
N GLU A 337 19.18 -5.02 -16.56
CA GLU A 337 20.14 -4.93 -15.47
C GLU A 337 20.86 -6.27 -15.25
N GLN A 338 22.01 -6.19 -14.58
CA GLN A 338 22.75 -7.37 -14.16
C GLN A 338 21.99 -8.10 -13.07
N ILE A 339 21.88 -9.43 -13.20
CA ILE A 339 21.12 -10.25 -12.26
C ILE A 339 22.04 -10.73 -11.13
N TYR A 340 21.78 -10.25 -9.91
CA TYR A 340 22.51 -10.65 -8.71
C TYR A 340 22.07 -12.02 -8.18
N CYS A 341 23.01 -12.81 -7.69
CA CYS A 341 22.78 -14.14 -7.17
C CYS A 341 23.52 -14.39 -5.85
N LYS A 342 22.94 -15.24 -5.00
CA LYS A 342 23.55 -15.73 -3.74
C LYS A 342 23.83 -17.24 -3.77
N ALA A 343 23.35 -17.92 -4.81
CA ALA A 343 23.52 -19.33 -5.06
C ALA A 343 23.26 -19.60 -6.55
N ASP A 344 23.71 -20.74 -7.07
CA ASP A 344 23.47 -21.12 -8.47
C ASP A 344 21.97 -21.21 -8.80
N GLY A 345 21.14 -21.68 -7.87
CA GLY A 345 19.68 -21.75 -8.04
C GLY A 345 18.96 -20.39 -8.17
N HIS A 346 19.69 -19.26 -8.06
CA HIS A 346 19.14 -17.94 -8.40
C HIS A 346 19.21 -17.65 -9.90
N CYS A 347 20.06 -18.38 -10.62
CA CYS A 347 20.31 -18.20 -12.04
C CYS A 347 19.54 -19.23 -12.87
N ASP A 348 19.40 -18.96 -14.16
CA ASP A 348 18.69 -19.84 -15.10
C ASP A 348 19.63 -20.97 -15.56
N ASP A 349 19.72 -22.05 -14.77
CA ASP A 349 20.55 -23.23 -15.05
C ASP A 349 20.26 -23.84 -16.44
N ASP A 350 19.05 -23.64 -16.96
CA ASP A 350 18.61 -24.04 -18.28
C ASP A 350 19.18 -23.23 -19.43
N LEU A 351 19.65 -22.02 -19.16
CA LEU A 351 20.43 -21.20 -20.08
C LEU A 351 21.94 -21.35 -19.85
N GLY A 352 22.34 -22.31 -19.00
CA GLY A 352 23.74 -22.56 -18.65
C GLY A 352 24.34 -21.45 -17.80
N GLU A 353 23.49 -20.74 -17.06
CA GLU A 353 23.92 -19.72 -16.11
C GLU A 353 24.43 -20.35 -14.82
N SER A 354 25.35 -19.66 -14.17
CA SER A 354 25.83 -20.03 -12.84
C SER A 354 26.16 -18.76 -12.08
N CYS A 355 26.11 -18.84 -10.76
CA CYS A 355 26.39 -17.71 -9.90
C CYS A 355 27.90 -17.48 -9.81
N THR A 356 28.38 -16.41 -10.43
CA THR A 356 29.79 -16.06 -10.47
C THR A 356 30.10 -14.97 -9.45
N TYR A 357 30.91 -15.32 -8.45
CA TYR A 357 31.39 -14.37 -7.43
C TYR A 357 32.61 -13.60 -7.91
N THR A 358 32.63 -12.28 -7.63
CA THR A 358 33.75 -11.41 -7.94
C THR A 358 34.60 -11.19 -6.70
N ALA A 359 35.88 -11.59 -6.75
CA ALA A 359 36.84 -11.24 -5.72
C ALA A 359 37.19 -9.75 -5.84
N CYS A 360 37.29 -9.04 -4.71
CA CYS A 360 37.49 -7.60 -4.70
C CYS A 360 38.65 -7.19 -3.78
N ASN A 361 39.30 -6.09 -4.13
CA ASN A 361 40.31 -5.44 -3.27
C ASN A 361 39.86 -4.04 -2.82
N ALA A 362 38.86 -3.46 -3.50
CA ALA A 362 38.23 -2.19 -3.20
C ALA A 362 36.77 -2.23 -3.67
N THR A 363 35.91 -1.39 -3.11
CA THR A 363 34.48 -1.31 -3.48
C THR A 363 34.28 -1.05 -4.97
N THR A 364 35.15 -0.26 -5.61
CA THR A 364 35.10 0.01 -7.06
C THR A 364 35.40 -1.21 -7.94
N SER A 365 35.87 -2.32 -7.35
CA SER A 365 36.09 -3.60 -8.04
C SER A 365 34.84 -4.49 -8.02
N CYS A 366 33.83 -4.14 -7.23
CA CYS A 366 32.58 -4.87 -7.17
C CYS A 366 31.57 -4.34 -8.20
N PRO A 367 30.63 -5.18 -8.64
CA PRO A 367 29.44 -4.72 -9.37
C PRO A 367 28.74 -3.58 -8.64
N ASP A 368 28.10 -2.70 -9.41
CA ASP A 368 27.43 -1.50 -8.88
C ASP A 368 26.47 -1.88 -7.74
N GLY A 369 26.46 -1.10 -6.66
CA GLY A 369 25.61 -1.35 -5.49
C GLY A 369 26.15 -2.38 -4.49
N LEU A 370 27.31 -3.02 -4.73
CA LEU A 370 27.96 -3.92 -3.78
C LEU A 370 29.19 -3.27 -3.14
N THR A 371 29.47 -3.62 -1.88
CA THR A 371 30.65 -3.16 -1.14
C THR A 371 31.69 -4.27 -0.98
N CYS A 372 32.97 -3.91 -1.05
CA CYS A 372 34.03 -4.89 -0.84
C CYS A 372 34.32 -5.04 0.65
N ASP A 373 34.10 -6.24 1.20
CA ASP A 373 34.51 -6.59 2.56
C ASP A 373 35.17 -7.97 2.59
N GLY A 374 36.29 -8.10 3.32
CA GLY A 374 37.01 -9.37 3.45
C GLY A 374 37.49 -10.00 2.13
N GLY A 375 37.61 -9.23 1.06
CA GLY A 375 37.99 -9.72 -0.28
C GLY A 375 36.80 -10.18 -1.15
N LYS A 376 35.57 -9.98 -0.66
CA LYS A 376 34.31 -10.43 -1.26
C LYS A 376 33.37 -9.26 -1.51
N CYS A 377 32.61 -9.33 -2.60
CA CYS A 377 31.55 -8.36 -2.85
C CYS A 377 30.31 -8.72 -2.04
N MET A 378 29.89 -7.81 -1.17
CA MET A 378 28.79 -7.97 -0.24
C MET A 378 27.65 -7.01 -0.61
N ASP A 379 26.41 -7.45 -0.46
CA ASP A 379 25.25 -6.57 -0.55
C ASP A 379 25.05 -5.77 0.75
N GLY A 380 24.07 -4.85 0.77
CA GLY A 380 23.73 -4.05 1.96
C GLY A 380 23.19 -4.85 3.15
N SER A 381 23.13 -6.18 3.06
CA SER A 381 22.81 -7.10 4.15
C SER A 381 24.01 -7.92 4.62
N ASP A 382 25.23 -7.47 4.29
CA ASP A 382 26.49 -8.15 4.58
C ASP A 382 26.50 -9.61 4.07
N THR A 383 25.86 -9.86 2.92
CA THR A 383 25.86 -11.18 2.29
C THR A 383 26.68 -11.16 1.00
N GLU A 384 27.59 -12.14 0.85
CA GLU A 384 28.37 -12.31 -0.38
C GLU A 384 27.44 -12.50 -1.57
N THR A 385 27.60 -11.66 -2.59
CA THR A 385 26.69 -11.58 -3.73
C THR A 385 27.49 -11.64 -5.03
N GLY A 386 27.10 -12.58 -5.90
CA GLY A 386 27.64 -12.78 -7.24
C GLY A 386 26.70 -12.25 -8.33
N LEU A 387 27.07 -12.50 -9.58
CA LEU A 387 26.24 -12.23 -10.76
C LEU A 387 25.92 -13.54 -11.48
N CYS A 388 24.69 -13.68 -11.97
CA CYS A 388 24.36 -14.73 -12.92
C CYS A 388 25.15 -14.51 -14.20
N ALA A 389 25.84 -15.56 -14.66
CA ALA A 389 26.74 -15.46 -15.79
C ALA A 389 26.76 -16.76 -16.60
N VAL A 390 26.90 -16.62 -17.92
CA VAL A 390 27.19 -17.74 -18.83
C VAL A 390 28.67 -17.71 -19.15
N GLY A 391 29.40 -18.74 -18.74
CA GLY A 391 30.86 -18.82 -18.94
C GLY A 391 31.63 -17.64 -18.35
N GLY A 392 31.16 -17.08 -17.23
CA GLY A 392 31.77 -15.93 -16.54
C GLY A 392 31.43 -14.55 -17.13
N THR A 393 30.61 -14.47 -18.17
CA THR A 393 30.06 -13.20 -18.68
C THR A 393 28.72 -12.92 -18.01
N PRO A 394 28.56 -11.80 -17.28
CA PRO A 394 27.29 -11.45 -16.64
C PRO A 394 26.14 -11.35 -17.64
N VAL A 395 24.97 -11.81 -17.22
CA VAL A 395 23.74 -11.70 -18.00
C VAL A 395 22.99 -10.42 -17.64
N GLU A 396 22.43 -9.77 -18.65
CA GLU A 396 21.59 -8.58 -18.49
C GLU A 396 20.19 -8.87 -19.01
N ARG A 397 19.16 -8.62 -18.18
CA ARG A 397 17.76 -8.87 -18.50
C ARG A 397 16.85 -7.83 -17.87
N LEU A 398 15.62 -7.71 -18.37
CA LEU A 398 14.60 -6.97 -17.66
C LEU A 398 14.29 -7.68 -16.33
N ALA A 399 14.26 -6.91 -15.26
CA ALA A 399 14.00 -7.39 -13.92
C ALA A 399 13.25 -6.33 -13.09
N PRO A 400 12.56 -6.78 -12.02
CA PRO A 400 11.89 -5.90 -11.07
C PRO A 400 12.90 -5.01 -10.35
N ARG A 401 12.61 -3.72 -10.22
CA ARG A 401 13.50 -2.82 -9.46
C ARG A 401 12.74 -1.88 -8.54
N PRO A 402 13.28 -1.58 -7.33
CA PRO A 402 12.60 -0.69 -6.38
C PRO A 402 12.41 0.74 -6.87
N LYS A 403 13.33 1.26 -7.69
CA LYS A 403 13.29 2.62 -8.24
C LYS A 403 13.83 2.63 -9.66
N TRP A 404 13.25 3.46 -10.51
CA TRP A 404 13.75 3.68 -11.86
C TRP A 404 15.06 4.47 -11.86
N THR A 405 15.84 4.27 -12.91
CA THR A 405 16.99 5.11 -13.19
C THR A 405 16.55 6.52 -13.56
N GLU A 406 17.43 7.50 -13.39
CA GLU A 406 17.15 8.90 -13.79
C GLU A 406 16.78 9.00 -15.27
N GLU A 407 17.43 8.20 -16.14
CA GLU A 407 17.14 8.19 -17.57
C GLU A 407 15.74 7.63 -17.88
N GLU A 408 15.32 6.56 -17.21
CA GLU A 408 13.96 6.01 -17.35
C GLU A 408 12.90 7.01 -16.87
N ARG A 409 13.16 7.74 -15.78
CA ARG A 409 12.30 8.82 -15.29
C ARG A 409 12.21 9.98 -16.27
N LEU A 410 13.34 10.44 -16.81
CA LEU A 410 13.39 11.52 -17.79
C LEU A 410 12.67 11.17 -19.08
N ASN A 411 12.67 9.89 -19.46
CA ASN A 411 11.92 9.35 -20.59
C ASN A 411 10.47 8.97 -20.24
N LYS A 412 9.99 9.32 -19.03
CA LYS A 412 8.58 9.19 -18.61
C LYS A 412 8.05 7.75 -18.65
N ILE A 413 8.87 6.77 -18.25
CA ILE A 413 8.52 5.34 -18.28
C ILE A 413 7.12 5.01 -17.70
N TYR A 414 6.72 5.72 -16.63
CA TYR A 414 5.43 5.53 -15.97
C TYR A 414 4.22 5.86 -16.84
N GLU A 415 4.33 6.80 -17.79
CA GLU A 415 3.21 7.15 -18.67
C GLU A 415 2.85 5.99 -19.58
N TYR A 416 3.77 5.05 -19.83
CA TYR A 416 3.59 3.89 -20.69
C TYR A 416 3.22 2.61 -19.91
N GLN A 417 3.12 2.70 -18.59
CA GLN A 417 2.95 1.56 -17.67
C GLN A 417 1.46 1.24 -17.41
N TYR A 418 0.68 1.05 -18.46
CA TYR A 418 -0.72 0.63 -18.36
C TYR A 418 -1.15 -0.16 -19.59
N SER A 419 -2.05 -1.12 -19.42
CA SER A 419 -2.63 -1.89 -20.53
C SER A 419 -4.03 -1.44 -20.96
N THR A 420 -4.71 -0.63 -20.15
CA THR A 420 -6.10 -0.20 -20.34
C THR A 420 -6.36 1.17 -19.72
N VAL A 421 -7.13 2.02 -20.39
CA VAL A 421 -7.63 3.27 -19.79
C VAL A 421 -8.73 3.04 -18.76
N MET A 422 -9.21 1.80 -18.61
CA MET A 422 -10.24 1.41 -17.64
C MET A 422 -9.67 1.11 -16.25
N ASP A 423 -8.39 1.33 -16.03
CA ASP A 423 -7.76 1.29 -14.72
C ASP A 423 -7.90 2.66 -14.03
N TYR A 424 -7.81 2.67 -12.70
CA TYR A 424 -7.53 3.89 -11.96
C TYR A 424 -6.04 3.89 -11.66
N GLY A 425 -5.22 4.27 -12.64
CA GLY A 425 -3.79 4.26 -12.46
C GLY A 425 -3.34 5.16 -11.30
N GLY A 426 -2.17 4.84 -10.75
CA GLY A 426 -1.70 5.46 -9.52
C GLY A 426 -1.33 6.94 -9.59
N ILE A 427 -1.37 7.58 -10.76
CA ILE A 427 -0.85 8.94 -11.02
C ILE A 427 -1.75 9.65 -12.05
N PHE A 428 -1.81 11.00 -12.05
CA PHE A 428 -2.76 11.72 -12.93
C PHE A 428 -2.43 11.64 -14.43
N ASN A 429 -1.21 11.22 -14.76
CA ASN A 429 -0.71 11.00 -16.12
C ASN A 429 -0.53 9.51 -16.44
N SER A 430 -1.05 8.59 -15.62
CA SER A 430 -1.35 7.26 -16.14
C SER A 430 -2.46 7.46 -17.18
N ASP A 431 -2.43 6.73 -18.28
CA ASP A 431 -3.55 6.68 -19.23
C ASP A 431 -3.66 7.89 -20.19
N ILE A 432 -2.57 8.65 -20.42
CA ILE A 432 -2.55 9.80 -21.33
C ILE A 432 -2.01 9.50 -22.75
N HIS A 433 -1.52 8.28 -22.99
CA HIS A 433 -1.04 7.83 -24.30
C HIS A 433 -2.12 7.13 -25.14
N GLY A 434 -3.39 7.32 -24.78
CA GLY A 434 -4.53 6.76 -25.49
C GLY A 434 -4.91 5.36 -25.01
N LEU A 435 -5.72 4.67 -25.80
CA LEU A 435 -6.14 3.29 -25.53
C LEU A 435 -4.95 2.32 -25.42
N GLY A 436 -4.97 1.49 -24.39
CA GLY A 436 -3.99 0.42 -24.20
C GLY A 436 -4.34 -0.85 -24.97
N LYS A 437 -3.42 -1.83 -24.99
CA LYS A 437 -3.61 -3.08 -25.76
C LYS A 437 -4.80 -3.91 -25.26
N TYR A 438 -5.12 -3.86 -23.97
CA TYR A 438 -6.30 -4.53 -23.41
C TYR A 438 -7.59 -3.92 -23.96
N ASP A 439 -7.68 -2.59 -24.10
CA ASP A 439 -8.89 -1.93 -24.61
C ASP A 439 -9.23 -2.42 -26.02
N TYR A 440 -8.21 -2.47 -26.89
CA TYR A 440 -8.36 -3.03 -28.23
C TYR A 440 -8.76 -4.51 -28.20
N ALA A 441 -8.14 -5.32 -27.33
CA ALA A 441 -8.44 -6.74 -27.22
C ALA A 441 -9.86 -7.01 -26.71
N ALA A 442 -10.31 -6.26 -25.70
CA ALA A 442 -11.65 -6.34 -25.16
C ALA A 442 -12.70 -5.98 -26.22
N MET A 443 -12.47 -4.92 -27.00
CA MET A 443 -13.35 -4.54 -28.10
C MET A 443 -13.36 -5.58 -29.23
N LYS A 444 -12.19 -6.10 -29.64
CA LYS A 444 -12.08 -7.18 -30.64
C LYS A 444 -12.85 -8.42 -30.21
N PHE A 445 -12.73 -8.82 -28.95
CA PHE A 445 -13.42 -9.99 -28.42
C PHE A 445 -14.93 -9.75 -28.28
N GLY A 446 -15.32 -8.63 -27.67
CA GLY A 446 -16.71 -8.28 -27.41
C GLY A 446 -17.54 -8.18 -28.69
N TYR A 447 -17.04 -7.47 -29.70
CA TYR A 447 -17.79 -7.16 -30.93
C TYR A 447 -17.53 -8.12 -32.09
N PHE A 448 -16.33 -8.70 -32.19
CA PHE A 448 -15.93 -9.49 -33.36
C PHE A 448 -15.57 -10.94 -33.05
N LYS A 449 -15.60 -11.35 -31.76
CA LYS A 449 -15.15 -12.68 -31.32
C LYS A 449 -13.74 -13.01 -31.81
N MET A 450 -12.86 -12.02 -31.76
CA MET A 450 -11.44 -12.17 -32.09
C MET A 450 -10.58 -12.10 -30.84
N VAL A 451 -9.50 -12.87 -30.81
CA VAL A 451 -8.46 -12.85 -29.78
C VAL A 451 -7.11 -12.51 -30.40
N ASP A 452 -6.23 -11.87 -29.62
CA ASP A 452 -4.86 -11.64 -30.06
C ASP A 452 -3.98 -12.85 -29.76
N THR A 453 -3.14 -13.19 -30.73
CA THR A 453 -2.19 -14.30 -30.66
C THR A 453 -0.80 -13.82 -31.04
N TYR A 454 0.25 -14.46 -30.54
CA TYR A 454 1.62 -14.11 -30.93
C TYR A 454 1.86 -14.46 -32.40
N ALA A 455 2.40 -13.50 -33.15
CA ALA A 455 2.75 -13.70 -34.55
C ALA A 455 4.12 -14.40 -34.72
N ASP A 456 4.98 -14.31 -33.70
CA ASP A 456 6.30 -14.93 -33.65
C ASP A 456 6.45 -15.73 -32.35
N VAL A 457 6.41 -17.06 -32.47
CA VAL A 457 6.53 -18.01 -31.35
C VAL A 457 7.89 -18.73 -31.34
N SER A 458 8.86 -18.21 -32.10
CA SER A 458 10.17 -18.85 -32.30
C SER A 458 10.93 -19.05 -30.98
N LYS A 459 10.90 -18.07 -30.08
CA LYS A 459 11.62 -18.14 -28.78
C LYS A 459 11.03 -19.22 -27.87
N ILE A 460 9.70 -19.25 -27.70
CA ILE A 460 9.01 -20.27 -26.90
C ILE A 460 9.29 -21.67 -27.47
N ARG A 461 9.20 -21.84 -28.81
CA ARG A 461 9.50 -23.13 -29.46
C ARG A 461 10.96 -23.54 -29.29
N SER A 462 11.90 -22.61 -29.42
CA SER A 462 13.31 -22.86 -29.17
C SER A 462 13.58 -23.29 -27.73
N ARG A 463 12.84 -22.75 -26.75
CA ARG A 463 12.94 -23.17 -25.35
C ARG A 463 12.47 -24.62 -25.17
N ILE A 464 11.32 -24.98 -25.76
CA ILE A 464 10.80 -26.36 -25.75
C ILE A 464 11.84 -27.33 -26.34
N ASP A 465 12.42 -27.00 -27.49
CA ASP A 465 13.42 -27.83 -28.15
C ASP A 465 14.69 -27.99 -27.29
N THR A 466 15.11 -26.92 -26.62
CA THR A 466 16.28 -26.93 -25.72
C THR A 466 16.03 -27.81 -24.49
N MET A 467 14.83 -27.71 -23.89
CA MET A 467 14.43 -28.51 -22.75
C MET A 467 14.32 -29.99 -23.10
N ALA A 468 13.70 -30.29 -24.25
CA ALA A 468 13.65 -31.64 -24.79
C ALA A 468 15.06 -32.22 -24.97
N ALA A 469 15.98 -31.45 -25.56
CA ALA A 469 17.37 -31.90 -25.75
C ALA A 469 18.08 -32.26 -24.42
N ARG A 470 17.69 -31.63 -23.29
CA ARG A 470 18.29 -31.86 -21.98
C ARG A 470 17.60 -32.96 -21.17
N PHE A 471 16.27 -33.05 -21.24
CA PHE A 471 15.47 -33.79 -20.27
C PHE A 471 14.52 -34.84 -20.88
N GLY A 472 14.25 -34.81 -22.19
CA GLY A 472 13.34 -35.80 -22.77
C GLY A 472 12.60 -35.35 -24.04
N ASP A 473 11.30 -35.58 -24.07
CA ASP A 473 10.49 -35.38 -25.29
C ASP A 473 9.87 -33.97 -25.32
N PRO A 474 9.78 -33.29 -26.49
CA PRO A 474 9.15 -31.97 -26.61
C PRO A 474 7.70 -31.92 -26.09
N SER A 475 6.93 -33.01 -26.17
CA SER A 475 5.57 -33.05 -25.64
C SER A 475 5.52 -32.78 -24.13
N GLN A 476 6.54 -33.20 -23.36
CA GLN A 476 6.61 -32.97 -21.92
C GLN A 476 6.78 -31.49 -21.55
N PHE A 477 7.30 -30.69 -22.47
CA PHE A 477 7.55 -29.25 -22.29
C PHE A 477 6.57 -28.38 -23.08
N SER A 478 5.64 -29.00 -23.80
CA SER A 478 4.71 -28.28 -24.66
C SER A 478 3.79 -27.32 -23.90
N TYR A 479 3.57 -27.56 -22.61
CA TYR A 479 2.82 -26.67 -21.71
C TYR A 479 3.34 -25.22 -21.65
N TYR A 480 4.57 -24.93 -22.08
CA TYR A 480 5.07 -23.55 -22.24
C TYR A 480 4.31 -22.74 -23.30
N LEU A 481 3.58 -23.40 -24.19
CA LEU A 481 2.69 -22.77 -25.17
C LEU A 481 1.36 -22.33 -24.53
N ASP A 482 1.02 -22.83 -23.34
CA ASP A 482 -0.14 -22.37 -22.59
C ASP A 482 0.19 -21.12 -21.76
N THR A 483 -0.33 -19.98 -22.22
CA THR A 483 -0.16 -18.68 -21.58
C THR A 483 -1.24 -18.38 -20.55
N SER A 484 -2.22 -19.27 -20.37
CA SER A 484 -3.35 -19.05 -19.47
C SER A 484 -2.94 -18.83 -18.02
N GLY A 485 -1.81 -19.41 -17.59
CA GLY A 485 -1.21 -19.19 -16.27
C GLY A 485 -0.51 -17.83 -16.13
N TRP A 486 -0.05 -17.24 -17.23
CA TRP A 486 0.78 -16.03 -17.21
C TRP A 486 -0.01 -14.77 -16.86
N ARG A 487 -1.32 -14.77 -17.11
CA ARG A 487 -2.22 -13.67 -16.65
C ARG A 487 -2.31 -13.56 -15.12
N TYR A 488 -1.75 -14.51 -14.38
CA TYR A 488 -1.65 -14.49 -12.92
C TYR A 488 -0.23 -14.12 -12.43
N ALA A 489 0.70 -13.82 -13.35
CA ALA A 489 1.99 -13.24 -12.99
C ALA A 489 1.80 -11.84 -12.39
N GLY A 490 2.71 -11.43 -11.52
CA GLY A 490 2.68 -10.16 -10.79
C GLY A 490 2.61 -10.31 -9.27
N VAL A 491 2.27 -11.49 -8.75
CA VAL A 491 2.21 -11.78 -7.30
C VAL A 491 3.19 -12.87 -6.87
N LEU A 492 3.03 -14.10 -7.39
CA LEU A 492 3.93 -15.23 -7.07
C LEU A 492 5.17 -15.26 -7.95
N PHE A 493 5.01 -14.86 -9.20
CA PHE A 493 6.07 -14.78 -10.20
C PHE A 493 6.06 -13.38 -10.79
N SER A 494 7.23 -12.78 -10.94
CA SER A 494 7.33 -11.54 -11.70
C SER A 494 7.02 -11.82 -13.17
N PRO A 495 6.20 -11.01 -13.86
CA PRO A 495 5.91 -11.22 -15.27
C PRO A 495 7.15 -11.06 -16.16
N PHE A 496 8.20 -10.39 -15.67
CA PHE A 496 9.51 -10.34 -16.35
C PHE A 496 10.10 -11.73 -16.57
N TYR A 497 9.85 -12.68 -15.66
CA TYR A 497 10.27 -14.07 -15.84
C TYR A 497 9.75 -14.62 -17.17
N TYR A 498 8.44 -14.48 -17.41
CA TYR A 498 7.85 -15.06 -18.61
C TYR A 498 8.24 -14.32 -19.88
N LEU A 499 8.35 -12.99 -19.77
CA LEU A 499 8.79 -12.14 -20.87
C LEU A 499 10.22 -12.49 -21.30
N GLU A 500 11.12 -12.72 -20.35
CA GLU A 500 12.53 -12.98 -20.65
C GLU A 500 12.81 -14.44 -20.99
N ALA A 501 12.23 -15.40 -20.26
CA ALA A 501 12.51 -16.82 -20.43
C ALA A 501 11.75 -17.46 -21.61
N TYR A 502 10.51 -17.03 -21.88
CA TYR A 502 9.64 -17.69 -22.86
C TYR A 502 9.37 -16.82 -24.10
N ILE A 503 8.73 -15.67 -23.93
CA ILE A 503 8.19 -14.91 -25.07
C ILE A 503 9.29 -14.17 -25.80
N GLY A 504 10.03 -13.32 -25.08
CA GLY A 504 10.92 -12.30 -25.61
C GLY A 504 10.20 -10.97 -25.86
N VAL A 505 10.88 -9.87 -25.56
CA VAL A 505 10.34 -8.51 -25.75
C VAL A 505 9.90 -8.27 -27.19
N GLU A 506 10.75 -8.61 -28.17
CA GLU A 506 10.47 -8.40 -29.59
C GLU A 506 9.33 -9.27 -30.13
N GLN A 507 9.18 -10.49 -29.60
CA GLN A 507 8.07 -11.37 -29.94
C GLN A 507 6.77 -10.89 -29.28
N ASN A 508 6.83 -10.35 -28.06
CA ASN A 508 5.66 -9.82 -27.35
C ASN A 508 5.00 -8.64 -28.10
N LYS A 509 5.82 -7.79 -28.74
CA LYS A 509 5.36 -6.69 -29.60
C LYS A 509 4.65 -7.18 -30.88
N LYS A 510 4.95 -8.39 -31.36
CA LYS A 510 4.41 -8.92 -32.63
C LYS A 510 3.16 -9.76 -32.41
N ARG A 511 2.00 -9.17 -32.67
CA ARG A 511 0.68 -9.79 -32.47
C ARG A 511 -0.11 -9.90 -33.77
N ARG A 512 -1.02 -10.88 -33.82
CA ARG A 512 -2.02 -11.04 -34.88
C ARG A 512 -3.35 -11.44 -34.27
N SER A 513 -4.45 -10.92 -34.81
CA SER A 513 -5.79 -11.30 -34.34
C SER A 513 -6.28 -12.56 -35.07
N ALA A 514 -6.87 -13.49 -34.32
CA ALA A 514 -7.45 -14.74 -34.81
C ALA A 514 -8.90 -14.88 -34.32
N SER A 515 -9.72 -15.69 -35.01
CA SER A 515 -11.07 -15.98 -34.55
C SER A 515 -11.02 -16.82 -33.27
N TYR A 516 -11.70 -16.38 -32.21
CA TYR A 516 -11.75 -17.11 -30.94
C TYR A 516 -12.19 -18.57 -31.13
N GLU A 517 -13.22 -18.79 -31.95
CA GLU A 517 -13.73 -20.13 -32.24
C GLU A 517 -12.67 -21.03 -32.91
N GLN A 518 -11.82 -20.47 -33.77
CA GLN A 518 -10.77 -21.24 -34.43
C GLN A 518 -9.68 -21.65 -33.44
N VAL A 519 -9.25 -20.70 -32.59
CA VAL A 519 -8.23 -20.95 -31.56
C VAL A 519 -8.73 -21.99 -30.57
N LYS A 520 -9.95 -21.81 -30.05
CA LYS A 520 -10.59 -22.73 -29.11
C LYS A 520 -10.69 -24.15 -29.68
N LEU A 521 -11.22 -24.31 -30.89
CA LEU A 521 -11.37 -25.62 -31.53
C LEU A 521 -10.01 -26.27 -31.81
N GLU A 522 -8.99 -25.49 -32.18
CA GLU A 522 -7.64 -26.00 -32.34
C GLU A 522 -7.09 -26.55 -31.03
N HIS A 523 -7.16 -25.79 -29.94
CA HIS A 523 -6.67 -26.21 -28.64
C HIS A 523 -7.41 -27.46 -28.14
N GLU A 524 -8.75 -27.45 -28.18
CA GLU A 524 -9.58 -28.59 -27.76
C GLU A 524 -9.29 -29.86 -28.57
N MET A 525 -9.08 -29.75 -29.89
CA MET A 525 -8.73 -30.92 -30.70
C MET A 525 -7.37 -31.51 -30.30
N GLN A 526 -6.33 -30.68 -30.16
CA GLN A 526 -4.98 -31.19 -29.91
C GLN A 526 -4.84 -31.85 -28.54
N THR A 527 -5.46 -31.28 -27.50
CA THR A 527 -5.47 -31.86 -26.15
C THR A 527 -6.16 -33.22 -26.11
N ASN A 528 -7.23 -33.42 -26.90
CA ASN A 528 -7.98 -34.68 -26.94
C ASN A 528 -7.25 -35.84 -27.66
N TYR A 529 -6.22 -35.55 -28.47
CA TYR A 529 -5.46 -36.56 -29.22
C TYR A 529 -4.12 -36.94 -28.54
N ASP A 530 -3.92 -36.58 -27.27
CA ASP A 530 -2.74 -36.93 -26.46
C ASP A 530 -1.41 -36.32 -26.99
N TYR A 531 -1.52 -35.25 -27.79
CA TYR A 531 -0.37 -34.49 -28.30
C TYR A 531 -0.02 -33.26 -27.46
N GLY A 532 -0.77 -33.02 -26.37
CA GLY A 532 -0.62 -31.83 -25.54
C GLY A 532 -0.76 -30.53 -26.33
N GLU A 533 0.04 -29.53 -25.96
CA GLU A 533 0.02 -28.19 -26.55
C GLU A 533 0.99 -28.05 -27.75
N LEU A 534 1.76 -29.10 -28.07
CA LEU A 534 2.93 -29.04 -28.97
C LEU A 534 2.61 -28.47 -30.37
N TYR A 535 1.41 -28.78 -30.86
CA TYR A 535 0.94 -28.40 -32.19
C TYR A 535 0.07 -27.14 -32.20
N TRP A 536 -0.03 -26.40 -31.09
CA TRP A 536 -0.72 -25.12 -31.08
C TRP A 536 0.00 -24.12 -31.99
N THR A 537 -0.71 -23.64 -33.00
CA THR A 537 -0.28 -22.63 -33.97
C THR A 537 -0.76 -21.23 -33.59
N HIS A 538 -1.82 -21.15 -32.80
CA HIS A 538 -2.34 -19.91 -32.21
C HIS A 538 -2.08 -19.90 -30.71
N ILE A 539 -1.09 -19.14 -30.29
CA ILE A 539 -0.77 -18.93 -28.87
C ILE A 539 -1.40 -17.62 -28.44
N GLU A 540 -2.38 -17.69 -27.54
CA GLU A 540 -3.11 -16.51 -27.08
C GLU A 540 -2.20 -15.56 -26.28
N VAL A 541 -2.41 -14.26 -26.47
CA VAL A 541 -1.78 -13.23 -25.63
C VAL A 541 -2.52 -13.20 -24.29
N PRO A 542 -1.81 -13.36 -23.15
CA PRO A 542 -2.44 -13.27 -21.84
C PRO A 542 -2.79 -11.81 -21.53
N TYR A 543 -4.05 -11.55 -21.18
CA TYR A 543 -4.53 -10.26 -20.69
C TYR A 543 -4.99 -10.41 -19.23
N ARG A 544 -4.60 -9.47 -18.37
CA ARG A 544 -5.09 -9.44 -16.97
C ARG A 544 -6.42 -8.68 -16.89
N PHE A 545 -7.27 -9.11 -15.97
CA PHE A 545 -8.55 -8.48 -15.74
C PHE A 545 -8.91 -8.50 -14.26
N CYS A 546 -9.28 -7.33 -13.72
CA CYS A 546 -9.86 -7.22 -12.39
C CYS A 546 -10.92 -6.12 -12.29
N SER A 547 -12.16 -6.49 -12.01
CA SER A 547 -13.28 -5.55 -11.90
C SER A 547 -13.52 -5.06 -10.45
N ASP A 548 -14.47 -4.14 -10.29
CA ASP A 548 -14.88 -3.52 -9.02
C ASP A 548 -15.09 -4.52 -7.87
N GLU A 549 -15.71 -5.66 -8.19
CA GLU A 549 -16.03 -6.72 -7.23
C GLU A 549 -14.79 -7.44 -6.68
N PHE A 550 -13.61 -7.17 -7.25
CA PHE A 550 -12.32 -7.78 -6.89
C PHE A 550 -11.25 -6.77 -6.44
N ASN A 551 -11.55 -5.46 -6.47
CA ASN A 551 -10.68 -4.40 -5.92
C ASN A 551 -10.30 -4.62 -4.45
N GLY A 552 -9.01 -4.44 -4.13
CA GLY A 552 -8.47 -4.59 -2.78
C GLY A 552 -7.78 -5.92 -2.54
N ASN A 553 -7.54 -6.71 -3.59
CA ASN A 553 -6.70 -7.91 -3.53
C ASN A 553 -5.32 -7.60 -4.10
N LEU A 554 -4.28 -8.35 -3.70
CA LEU A 554 -2.91 -8.13 -4.18
C LEU A 554 -2.81 -8.26 -5.71
N GLY A 555 -2.35 -7.20 -6.38
CA GLY A 555 -2.33 -7.10 -7.85
C GLY A 555 -3.67 -6.70 -8.49
N CYS A 556 -4.62 -6.26 -7.67
CA CYS A 556 -5.86 -5.63 -8.09
C CYS A 556 -6.23 -4.53 -7.09
N TYR A 557 -5.60 -3.38 -7.26
CA TYR A 557 -5.86 -2.20 -6.47
C TYR A 557 -6.22 -1.04 -7.39
N VAL A 558 -7.10 -0.18 -6.91
CA VAL A 558 -7.20 1.16 -7.47
C VAL A 558 -6.01 2.00 -7.00
N TYR A 559 -5.54 2.91 -7.85
CA TYR A 559 -4.46 3.85 -7.58
C TYR A 559 -3.08 3.22 -7.36
N ASP A 560 -2.86 2.01 -7.90
CA ASP A 560 -1.57 1.35 -7.87
C ASP A 560 -0.79 1.51 -9.18
N MET A 561 0.47 1.08 -9.15
CA MET A 561 1.39 1.11 -10.28
C MET A 561 2.59 0.24 -9.95
N GLY A 562 3.09 -0.53 -10.89
CA GLY A 562 4.19 -1.46 -10.68
C GLY A 562 4.01 -2.72 -11.49
N VAL A 563 5.07 -3.24 -12.08
CA VAL A 563 4.99 -4.49 -12.86
C VAL A 563 4.66 -5.70 -11.98
N ASP A 564 5.13 -5.67 -10.74
CA ASP A 564 4.88 -6.68 -9.72
C ASP A 564 4.78 -6.05 -8.33
N VAL A 565 4.45 -6.87 -7.33
CA VAL A 565 4.29 -6.42 -5.94
C VAL A 565 5.52 -5.66 -5.41
N GLY A 566 6.73 -6.01 -5.86
CA GLY A 566 7.94 -5.31 -5.46
C GLY A 566 7.89 -3.85 -5.87
N GLU A 567 7.61 -3.58 -7.14
CA GLU A 567 7.42 -2.23 -7.65
C GLU A 567 6.20 -1.54 -7.03
N THR A 568 5.07 -2.25 -6.92
CA THR A 568 3.82 -1.71 -6.35
C THR A 568 4.00 -1.22 -4.91
N VAL A 569 4.68 -1.99 -4.07
CA VAL A 569 4.96 -1.59 -2.68
C VAL A 569 5.92 -0.41 -2.61
N ASN A 570 6.97 -0.40 -3.42
CA ASN A 570 7.92 0.71 -3.41
C ASN A 570 7.25 2.03 -3.86
N ASN A 571 6.40 1.98 -4.88
CA ASN A 571 5.59 3.14 -5.28
C ASN A 571 4.59 3.55 -4.18
N ALA A 572 3.95 2.59 -3.49
CA ALA A 572 3.06 2.91 -2.37
C ALA A 572 3.80 3.58 -1.19
N ILE A 573 5.03 3.14 -0.88
CA ILE A 573 5.91 3.75 0.12
C ILE A 573 6.30 5.18 -0.31
N ALA A 574 6.76 5.35 -1.55
CA ALA A 574 7.17 6.65 -2.08
C ALA A 574 6.01 7.66 -2.00
N LYS A 575 4.83 7.28 -2.50
CA LYS A 575 3.62 8.09 -2.40
C LYS A 575 3.26 8.46 -0.96
N LEU A 576 3.33 7.53 -0.02
CA LEU A 576 2.96 7.80 1.37
C LEU A 576 3.87 8.84 2.05
N ASP A 577 5.14 8.88 1.67
CA ASP A 577 6.10 9.87 2.17
C ASP A 577 6.00 11.20 1.43
N GLU A 578 5.99 11.17 0.10
CA GLU A 578 6.01 12.37 -0.75
C GLU A 578 4.68 13.13 -0.69
N HIS A 579 3.56 12.43 -0.55
CA HIS A 579 2.25 13.06 -0.46
C HIS A 579 1.94 13.70 0.88
N TYR A 580 2.76 13.49 1.90
CA TYR A 580 2.45 14.02 3.23
C TYR A 580 2.12 15.53 3.21
N ILE A 581 2.90 16.33 2.47
CA ILE A 581 2.72 17.79 2.37
C ILE A 581 1.41 18.18 1.66
N ILE A 582 0.84 17.28 0.86
CA ILE A 582 -0.28 17.56 -0.05
C ILE A 582 -1.59 16.98 0.48
N ASP A 583 -1.50 15.81 1.11
CA ASP A 583 -2.60 15.07 1.70
C ASP A 583 -2.91 15.56 3.12
N ALA A 584 -1.89 15.80 3.94
CA ALA A 584 -2.11 16.19 5.34
C ALA A 584 -2.46 17.68 5.49
N PHE A 585 -2.21 18.53 4.48
CA PHE A 585 -2.42 19.98 4.58
C PHE A 585 -3.60 20.45 3.73
N LYS A 586 -4.51 21.22 4.33
CA LYS A 586 -5.74 21.64 3.66
C LYS A 586 -5.50 22.70 2.58
N ARG A 587 -4.54 23.61 2.78
CA ARG A 587 -4.12 24.62 1.78
C ARG A 587 -5.30 25.42 1.21
N ASP A 588 -6.12 25.99 2.08
CA ASP A 588 -7.33 26.79 1.73
C ASP A 588 -8.33 26.13 0.78
N SER A 589 -8.34 24.79 0.73
CA SER A 589 -9.36 24.06 -0.02
C SER A 589 -10.77 24.42 0.42
N LEU A 590 -11.66 24.60 -0.55
CA LEU A 590 -13.10 24.64 -0.33
C LEU A 590 -13.69 23.23 -0.08
N PHE A 591 -12.98 22.36 0.63
CA PHE A 591 -13.46 21.03 1.00
C PHE A 591 -14.58 21.15 2.05
N LYS A 592 -15.76 20.64 1.70
CA LYS A 592 -16.93 20.50 2.58
C LYS A 592 -17.00 19.05 3.08
N GLY A 593 -16.46 18.78 4.27
CA GLY A 593 -16.46 17.45 4.88
C GLY A 593 -15.44 17.32 6.01
N ASN A 594 -15.40 16.16 6.67
CA ASN A 594 -14.40 15.86 7.71
C ASN A 594 -13.04 15.55 7.05
N PHE A 595 -12.16 16.54 6.99
CA PHE A 595 -10.85 16.44 6.32
C PHE A 595 -9.94 15.37 6.96
N ILE A 596 -9.99 15.22 8.29
CA ILE A 596 -9.17 14.24 9.03
C ILE A 596 -9.60 12.82 8.68
N GLN A 597 -10.90 12.53 8.67
CA GLN A 597 -11.40 11.20 8.29
C GLN A 597 -11.07 10.87 6.84
N THR A 598 -11.19 11.85 5.93
CA THR A 598 -10.82 11.67 4.53
C THR A 598 -9.33 11.38 4.37
N TYR A 599 -8.46 12.08 5.11
CA TYR A 599 -7.03 11.81 5.14
C TYR A 599 -6.73 10.39 5.66
N TYR A 600 -7.29 10.01 6.81
CA TYR A 600 -7.08 8.69 7.41
C TYR A 600 -7.54 7.54 6.50
N ASN A 601 -8.75 7.65 5.93
CA ASN A 601 -9.27 6.65 5.01
C ASN A 601 -8.44 6.56 3.73
N ARG A 602 -7.91 7.69 3.23
CA ARG A 602 -7.07 7.72 2.04
C ARG A 602 -5.76 6.97 2.26
N ILE A 603 -5.02 7.30 3.33
CA ILE A 603 -3.72 6.66 3.56
C ILE A 603 -3.86 5.16 3.82
N LEU A 604 -4.94 4.74 4.49
CA LEU A 604 -5.27 3.33 4.69
C LEU A 604 -5.58 2.64 3.36
N SER A 605 -6.58 3.13 2.63
CA SER A 605 -7.09 2.47 1.43
C SER A 605 -6.10 2.45 0.26
N ARG A 606 -5.39 3.56 0.02
CA ARG A 606 -4.55 3.73 -1.18
C ARG A 606 -3.11 3.25 -1.01
N TYR A 607 -2.59 3.25 0.21
CA TYR A 607 -1.17 2.98 0.46
C TYR A 607 -0.99 1.84 1.46
N MET A 608 -1.50 1.98 2.68
CA MET A 608 -1.18 1.04 3.76
C MET A 608 -1.82 -0.35 3.57
N ASN A 609 -2.96 -0.46 2.88
CA ASN A 609 -3.53 -1.77 2.53
C ASN A 609 -2.59 -2.59 1.65
N ILE A 610 -2.00 -1.96 0.63
CA ILE A 610 -1.00 -2.59 -0.25
C ILE A 610 0.16 -3.11 0.60
N LEU A 611 0.64 -2.29 1.55
CA LEU A 611 1.72 -2.67 2.47
C LEU A 611 1.32 -3.85 3.37
N GLY A 612 0.14 -3.80 3.99
CA GLY A 612 -0.36 -4.85 4.89
C GLY A 612 -0.60 -6.19 4.19
N ASP A 613 -1.17 -6.16 2.98
CA ASP A 613 -1.48 -7.36 2.21
C ASP A 613 -0.22 -8.14 1.86
N THR A 614 0.92 -7.49 1.61
CA THR A 614 2.18 -8.23 1.37
C THR A 614 2.58 -9.13 2.54
N GLY A 615 2.31 -8.70 3.77
CA GLY A 615 2.49 -9.51 4.98
C GLY A 615 1.55 -10.71 5.01
N ARG A 616 0.28 -10.50 4.68
CA ARG A 616 -0.74 -11.57 4.71
C ARG A 616 -0.50 -12.61 3.63
N TYR A 617 -0.26 -12.18 2.39
CA TYR A 617 -0.01 -13.09 1.27
C TYR A 617 1.28 -13.88 1.45
N LEU A 618 2.37 -13.24 1.88
CA LEU A 618 3.60 -13.97 2.16
C LEU A 618 3.42 -14.97 3.30
N ALA A 619 2.69 -14.61 4.36
CA ALA A 619 2.40 -15.51 5.47
C ALA A 619 1.59 -16.74 5.02
N ILE A 620 0.64 -16.57 4.10
CA ILE A 620 -0.11 -17.67 3.50
C ILE A 620 0.83 -18.59 2.73
N TYR A 621 1.64 -18.03 1.82
CA TYR A 621 2.54 -18.83 0.99
C TYR A 621 3.65 -19.50 1.79
N ASP A 622 4.20 -18.86 2.82
CA ASP A 622 5.15 -19.49 3.73
C ASP A 622 4.51 -20.68 4.46
N ASN A 623 3.28 -20.53 4.98
CA ASN A 623 2.60 -21.64 5.66
C ASN A 623 2.35 -22.84 4.74
N ILE A 624 1.97 -22.60 3.49
CA ILE A 624 1.70 -23.65 2.49
C ILE A 624 3.02 -24.30 2.02
N PHE A 625 4.00 -23.48 1.62
CA PHE A 625 5.14 -23.97 0.84
C PHE A 625 6.41 -24.24 1.64
N ARG A 626 6.57 -23.75 2.88
CA ARG A 626 7.83 -23.90 3.65
C ARG A 626 8.33 -25.34 3.84
N ARG A 627 7.45 -26.33 3.72
CA ARG A 627 7.79 -27.76 3.88
C ARG A 627 8.37 -28.38 2.61
N TYR A 628 8.29 -27.67 1.49
CA TYR A 628 8.81 -28.14 0.23
C TYR A 628 10.29 -27.77 0.09
N SER A 629 11.10 -28.70 -0.43
CA SER A 629 12.55 -28.53 -0.51
C SER A 629 13.01 -27.37 -1.39
N TRP A 630 12.19 -26.99 -2.38
CA TRP A 630 12.46 -25.91 -3.34
C TRP A 630 12.06 -24.51 -2.83
N TYR A 631 11.34 -24.43 -1.71
CA TYR A 631 10.78 -23.16 -1.24
C TYR A 631 11.84 -22.12 -0.88
N GLN A 632 13.00 -22.56 -0.35
CA GLN A 632 14.07 -21.64 0.04
C GLN A 632 14.59 -20.85 -1.16
N ASP A 633 14.87 -21.51 -2.28
CA ASP A 633 15.33 -20.82 -3.48
C ASP A 633 14.19 -19.99 -4.11
N PHE A 634 12.97 -20.54 -4.14
CA PHE A 634 11.78 -19.84 -4.65
C PHE A 634 11.45 -18.55 -3.89
N SER A 635 11.61 -18.55 -2.56
CA SER A 635 11.36 -17.39 -1.68
C SER A 635 12.45 -16.33 -1.70
N GLN A 636 13.62 -16.63 -2.27
CA GLN A 636 14.75 -15.69 -2.35
C GLN A 636 14.96 -15.13 -3.76
N ASN A 637 14.42 -15.81 -4.78
CA ASN A 637 14.61 -15.44 -6.17
C ASN A 637 13.73 -14.26 -6.60
N ILE A 638 14.34 -13.30 -7.31
CA ILE A 638 13.70 -12.03 -7.73
C ILE A 638 12.67 -12.19 -8.85
N TYR A 639 12.59 -13.34 -9.50
CA TYR A 639 11.60 -13.62 -10.52
C TYR A 639 10.40 -14.42 -9.97
N SER A 640 10.49 -14.83 -8.71
CA SER A 640 9.45 -15.55 -7.98
C SER A 640 9.08 -14.82 -6.68
N LEU A 641 8.80 -15.58 -5.60
CA LEU A 641 8.33 -15.07 -4.31
C LEU A 641 9.34 -14.15 -3.60
N GLY A 642 10.59 -14.07 -4.06
CA GLY A 642 11.60 -13.16 -3.48
C GLY A 642 11.28 -11.68 -3.64
N THR A 643 10.53 -11.28 -4.67
CA THR A 643 10.02 -9.89 -4.78
C THR A 643 9.05 -9.59 -3.65
N LEU A 644 8.06 -10.47 -3.44
CA LEU A 644 7.12 -10.37 -2.35
C LEU A 644 7.84 -10.38 -0.99
N ALA A 645 8.78 -11.30 -0.78
CA ALA A 645 9.53 -11.38 0.49
C ALA A 645 10.30 -10.09 0.81
N LYS A 646 10.96 -9.50 -0.18
CA LYS A 646 11.65 -8.20 -0.03
C LYS A 646 10.64 -7.07 0.20
N ALA A 647 9.54 -7.05 -0.55
CA ALA A 647 8.48 -6.05 -0.43
C ALA A 647 7.83 -6.09 0.97
N THR A 648 7.55 -7.27 1.50
CA THR A 648 6.99 -7.47 2.85
C THR A 648 7.92 -6.93 3.94
N ARG A 649 9.24 -7.16 3.81
CA ARG A 649 10.23 -6.59 4.75
C ARG A 649 10.31 -5.06 4.65
N ALA A 650 10.30 -4.52 3.43
CA ALA A 650 10.29 -3.08 3.20
C ALA A 650 9.02 -2.41 3.76
N ALA A 651 7.86 -3.02 3.51
CA ALA A 651 6.56 -2.61 4.06
C ALA A 651 6.58 -2.58 5.59
N PHE A 652 7.04 -3.66 6.24
CA PHE A 652 7.14 -3.72 7.70
C PHE A 652 8.04 -2.61 8.27
N ASN A 653 9.27 -2.48 7.74
CA ASN A 653 10.22 -1.47 8.19
C ASN A 653 9.68 -0.05 7.98
N HIS A 654 9.01 0.22 6.86
CA HIS A 654 8.43 1.52 6.58
C HIS A 654 7.23 1.83 7.49
N LEU A 655 6.33 0.89 7.74
CA LEU A 655 5.25 1.08 8.69
C LEU A 655 5.79 1.33 10.11
N ALA A 656 6.84 0.62 10.53
CA ALA A 656 7.51 0.86 11.80
C ALA A 656 8.15 2.26 11.86
N GLN A 657 8.78 2.70 10.76
CA GLN A 657 9.31 4.06 10.61
C GLN A 657 8.22 5.11 10.81
N LEU A 658 7.03 4.94 10.23
CA LEU A 658 5.93 5.88 10.37
C LEU A 658 5.49 6.02 11.83
N VAL A 659 5.37 4.89 12.55
CA VAL A 659 5.07 4.88 14.00
C VAL A 659 6.16 5.62 14.79
N ALA A 660 7.43 5.37 14.46
CA ALA A 660 8.60 5.93 15.12
C ALA A 660 8.96 7.36 14.68
N ALA A 661 8.27 7.93 13.68
CA ALA A 661 8.66 9.18 13.06
C ALA A 661 8.78 10.34 14.06
N PRO A 662 9.86 11.15 14.01
CA PRO A 662 10.03 12.31 14.87
C PRO A 662 9.09 13.46 14.47
N ALA A 663 8.96 14.46 15.35
CA ALA A 663 8.36 15.73 15.00
C ALA A 663 9.31 16.55 14.09
N PRO A 664 8.80 17.47 13.25
CA PRO A 664 9.67 18.42 12.55
C PRO A 664 10.27 19.41 13.55
N GLY A 665 11.36 20.08 13.18
CA GLY A 665 11.96 21.17 13.94
C GLY A 665 13.26 20.80 14.65
N SER A 666 13.54 21.46 15.77
CA SER A 666 14.84 21.49 16.42
C SER A 666 14.96 20.47 17.55
N PHE A 667 16.11 19.80 17.62
CA PHE A 667 16.44 18.79 18.63
C PHE A 667 17.76 19.10 19.33
N VAL A 668 17.83 18.77 20.62
CA VAL A 668 19.04 18.86 21.46
C VAL A 668 19.32 17.49 22.05
N GLN A 669 20.60 17.10 22.08
CA GLN A 669 21.01 15.81 22.65
C GLN A 669 21.07 15.90 24.19
N ASP A 670 20.37 14.98 24.86
CA ASP A 670 20.40 14.86 26.32
C ASP A 670 21.65 14.10 26.83
N ALA A 671 21.79 14.00 28.16
CA ALA A 671 22.93 13.35 28.80
C ALA A 671 23.01 11.83 28.51
N ASP A 672 21.89 11.21 28.13
CA ASP A 672 21.78 9.80 27.77
C ASP A 672 22.03 9.57 26.27
N GLY A 673 22.36 10.64 25.53
CA GLY A 673 22.66 10.58 24.11
C GLY A 673 21.42 10.58 23.20
N ILE A 674 20.24 10.91 23.73
CA ILE A 674 18.97 10.93 23.01
C ILE A 674 18.66 12.35 22.53
N TYR A 675 18.32 12.50 21.25
CA TYR A 675 17.85 13.76 20.69
C TYR A 675 16.39 14.02 21.09
N ARG A 676 16.17 15.10 21.83
CA ARG A 676 14.87 15.56 22.34
C ARG A 676 14.40 16.80 21.58
N ASN A 677 13.14 16.82 21.18
CA ASN A 677 12.53 17.95 20.50
C ASN A 677 12.40 19.13 21.47
N VAL A 678 12.93 20.29 21.06
CA VAL A 678 12.84 21.54 21.83
C VAL A 678 11.90 22.55 21.18
N SER A 679 11.67 22.42 19.88
CA SER A 679 10.80 23.31 19.10
C SER A 679 10.37 22.61 17.81
N TYR A 680 9.16 22.90 17.32
CA TYR A 680 8.74 22.51 15.98
C TYR A 680 9.28 23.42 14.87
N ASP A 681 9.88 24.55 15.27
CA ASP A 681 10.57 25.49 14.39
C ASP A 681 12.09 25.39 14.53
N GLU A 682 12.80 25.93 13.54
CA GLU A 682 14.26 26.07 13.59
C GLU A 682 14.65 27.13 14.63
N VAL A 683 15.43 26.73 15.64
CA VAL A 683 15.95 27.62 16.68
C VAL A 683 17.47 27.59 16.73
N ALA A 684 18.08 28.74 17.04
CA ALA A 684 19.52 28.85 17.19
C ALA A 684 19.99 28.01 18.40
N GLY A 685 21.02 27.18 18.20
CA GLY A 685 21.59 26.30 19.24
C GLY A 685 21.04 24.86 19.25
N ALA A 686 20.25 24.47 18.23
CA ALA A 686 19.87 23.08 18.02
C ALA A 686 21.06 22.22 17.56
N ASP A 687 21.15 20.98 18.05
CA ASP A 687 22.16 20.00 17.63
C ASP A 687 21.76 19.31 16.32
N LEU A 688 20.45 19.18 16.08
CA LEU A 688 19.85 18.57 14.89
C LEU A 688 18.57 19.32 14.51
N VAL A 689 18.36 19.53 13.21
CA VAL A 689 17.11 20.05 12.65
C VAL A 689 16.50 18.99 11.74
N VAL A 690 15.29 18.57 12.06
CA VAL A 690 14.52 17.62 11.26
C VAL A 690 13.58 18.40 10.33
N PRO A 691 13.72 18.27 9.00
CA PRO A 691 12.87 18.97 8.05
C PRO A 691 11.45 18.39 8.05
N LEU A 692 10.48 19.22 7.65
CA LEU A 692 9.12 18.77 7.36
C LEU A 692 9.14 17.75 6.21
N GLY A 693 8.40 16.65 6.35
CA GLY A 693 8.45 15.49 5.46
C GLY A 693 9.08 14.30 6.18
N THR A 694 10.36 14.42 6.56
CA THR A 694 11.03 13.47 7.46
C THR A 694 10.41 13.51 8.86
N GLY A 695 10.20 14.73 9.38
CA GLY A 695 9.41 14.98 10.58
C GLY A 695 7.96 15.30 10.22
N LYS A 696 7.02 14.80 11.02
CA LYS A 696 5.57 15.03 10.84
C LYS A 696 4.96 15.64 12.09
N TYR A 697 4.17 16.71 11.96
CA TYR A 697 3.59 17.41 13.11
C TYR A 697 2.78 16.44 13.99
N PRO A 698 2.91 16.42 15.32
CA PRO A 698 2.23 15.43 16.15
C PRO A 698 0.69 15.52 16.14
N TYR A 699 0.16 16.74 16.21
CA TYR A 699 -1.27 17.02 16.39
C TYR A 699 -1.86 17.81 15.24
N SER A 700 -3.18 17.67 15.04
CA SER A 700 -3.91 18.44 14.02
C SER A 700 -4.07 19.89 14.47
N GLN A 701 -3.96 20.83 13.52
CA GLN A 701 -4.14 22.25 13.79
C GLN A 701 -5.39 22.78 13.08
N PHE A 702 -6.12 23.65 13.77
CA PHE A 702 -7.31 24.34 13.28
C PHE A 702 -7.06 25.85 13.27
N LEU A 703 -7.71 26.57 12.34
CA LEU A 703 -7.82 28.02 12.39
C LEU A 703 -8.63 28.42 13.65
N SER A 704 -8.30 29.56 14.26
CA SER A 704 -8.77 30.01 15.58
C SER A 704 -10.22 29.63 15.92
N GLY A 705 -10.43 29.04 17.10
CA GLY A 705 -11.73 28.52 17.58
C GLY A 705 -12.83 29.57 17.79
N ASP A 706 -12.51 30.84 17.64
CA ASP A 706 -13.42 31.99 17.79
C ASP A 706 -14.37 32.15 16.58
N GLN A 707 -14.16 31.37 15.51
CA GLN A 707 -14.89 31.47 14.25
C GLN A 707 -15.98 30.39 14.12
N TYR A 708 -17.17 30.78 13.66
CA TYR A 708 -18.27 29.84 13.39
C TYR A 708 -17.85 28.84 12.31
N GLY A 709 -17.90 27.54 12.62
CA GLY A 709 -17.49 26.48 11.70
C GLY A 709 -15.98 26.18 11.66
N PHE A 710 -15.20 26.57 12.68
CA PHE A 710 -13.74 26.33 12.77
C PHE A 710 -13.33 24.88 12.51
N GLU A 711 -14.22 23.91 12.77
CA GLU A 711 -14.03 22.50 12.47
C GLU A 711 -13.86 22.19 10.98
N ASN A 712 -14.41 23.05 10.13
CA ASN A 712 -14.21 23.00 8.68
C ASN A 712 -12.94 23.74 8.25
N HIS A 713 -12.12 24.20 9.20
CA HIS A 713 -10.93 25.02 8.94
C HIS A 713 -9.66 24.38 9.52
N VAL A 714 -9.51 23.05 9.35
CA VAL A 714 -8.24 22.33 9.56
C VAL A 714 -7.15 22.96 8.70
N VAL A 715 -6.00 23.28 9.28
CA VAL A 715 -4.80 23.73 8.56
C VAL A 715 -3.99 22.51 8.12
N TRP A 716 -3.73 21.60 9.05
CA TRP A 716 -3.09 20.30 8.78
C TRP A 716 -3.56 19.21 9.73
N VAL A 717 -3.41 17.96 9.28
CA VAL A 717 -3.66 16.74 10.06
C VAL A 717 -2.38 16.30 10.75
N GLY A 718 -2.49 16.01 12.05
CA GLY A 718 -1.38 15.49 12.86
C GLY A 718 -1.01 14.05 12.50
N SER A 719 0.25 13.72 12.75
CA SER A 719 0.83 12.38 12.56
C SER A 719 0.24 11.33 13.50
N PHE A 720 -0.53 11.72 14.53
CA PHE A 720 -1.36 10.79 15.30
C PHE A 720 -2.14 9.82 14.38
N TRP A 721 -2.81 10.34 13.35
CA TRP A 721 -3.62 9.54 12.42
C TRP A 721 -2.78 8.62 11.55
N THR A 722 -1.64 9.10 11.05
CA THR A 722 -0.70 8.28 10.25
C THR A 722 -0.06 7.17 11.09
N LYS A 723 0.35 7.48 12.32
CA LYS A 723 0.95 6.51 13.26
C LYS A 723 -0.06 5.45 13.66
N LEU A 724 -1.29 5.85 13.94
CA LEU A 724 -2.36 4.92 14.25
C LEU A 724 -2.70 4.03 13.06
N ALA A 725 -2.80 4.60 11.85
CA ALA A 725 -3.03 3.82 10.64
C ALA A 725 -1.91 2.78 10.43
N ALA A 726 -0.64 3.18 10.58
CA ALA A 726 0.49 2.27 10.46
C ALA A 726 0.47 1.16 11.53
N LEU A 727 0.11 1.49 12.77
CA LEU A 727 -0.04 0.53 13.86
C LEU A 727 -1.18 -0.47 13.61
N VAL A 728 -2.33 0.01 13.11
CA VAL A 728 -3.45 -0.85 12.69
C VAL A 728 -2.98 -1.80 11.60
N THR A 729 -2.34 -1.30 10.53
CA THR A 729 -1.83 -2.12 9.43
C THR A 729 -0.78 -3.14 9.88
N LEU A 730 0.13 -2.77 10.78
CA LEU A 730 1.16 -3.68 11.32
C LEU A 730 0.56 -4.83 12.13
N THR A 731 -0.50 -4.55 12.88
CA THR A 731 -1.11 -5.53 13.78
C THR A 731 -2.22 -6.33 13.12
N ASP A 732 -2.81 -5.85 12.03
CA ASP A 732 -3.93 -6.50 11.38
C ASP A 732 -3.55 -7.83 10.71
N SER A 733 -3.96 -8.92 11.35
CA SER A 733 -3.81 -10.28 10.87
C SER A 733 -5.03 -10.79 10.12
N THR A 734 -6.11 -10.01 9.99
CA THR A 734 -7.33 -10.48 9.33
C THR A 734 -7.16 -10.53 7.83
N PHE A 735 -7.18 -11.74 7.27
CA PHE A 735 -7.15 -11.93 5.82
C PHE A 735 -8.55 -12.20 5.27
N TYR A 736 -8.93 -11.37 4.30
CA TYR A 736 -10.15 -11.51 3.51
C TYR A 736 -9.75 -11.62 2.05
N SER A 737 -10.36 -12.53 1.31
CA SER A 737 -10.21 -12.56 -0.14
C SER A 737 -11.57 -12.60 -0.79
N SER A 738 -11.72 -11.75 -1.80
CA SER A 738 -12.93 -11.62 -2.62
C SER A 738 -12.78 -12.24 -4.00
N SER A 739 -11.62 -12.84 -4.30
CA SER A 739 -11.31 -13.42 -5.61
C SER A 739 -11.07 -14.93 -5.54
N ASP A 740 -11.39 -15.59 -6.66
CA ASP A 740 -11.22 -17.01 -6.95
C ASP A 740 -9.77 -17.53 -6.80
N TRP A 741 -8.80 -16.64 -6.60
CA TRP A 741 -7.37 -16.94 -6.63
C TRP A 741 -6.82 -17.43 -5.28
N VAL A 742 -7.40 -16.97 -4.16
CA VAL A 742 -6.95 -17.30 -2.80
C VAL A 742 -8.14 -17.50 -1.83
N GLY A 743 -9.33 -16.95 -2.15
CA GLY A 743 -10.40 -16.75 -1.16
C GLY A 743 -11.55 -17.76 -1.15
N GLU A 744 -11.98 -18.30 -2.29
CA GLU A 744 -13.11 -19.27 -2.32
C GLU A 744 -12.75 -20.68 -1.86
N GLN A 745 -11.50 -20.88 -1.43
CA GLN A 745 -11.04 -22.13 -0.84
C GLN A 745 -11.18 -22.13 0.68
N LEU A 746 -11.44 -20.95 1.25
CA LEU A 746 -12.04 -20.80 2.56
C LEU A 746 -13.56 -20.66 2.38
N PRO A 747 -14.38 -21.41 3.13
CA PRO A 747 -15.83 -21.27 3.07
C PRO A 747 -16.25 -19.81 3.30
N THR A 748 -17.19 -19.29 2.49
CA THR A 748 -17.78 -17.95 2.67
C THR A 748 -18.16 -17.71 4.14
N GLY A 749 -17.66 -16.62 4.72
CA GLY A 749 -17.86 -16.28 6.14
C GLY A 749 -16.75 -16.76 7.09
N ARG A 750 -15.68 -17.38 6.57
CA ARG A 750 -14.47 -17.71 7.32
C ARG A 750 -13.29 -16.85 6.85
N SER A 751 -12.54 -16.35 7.82
CA SER A 751 -11.28 -15.63 7.60
C SER A 751 -10.11 -16.44 8.13
N THR A 752 -8.89 -16.02 7.86
CA THR A 752 -7.71 -16.54 8.58
C THR A 752 -7.00 -15.38 9.29
N SER A 753 -6.21 -15.72 10.31
CA SER A 753 -5.43 -14.78 11.11
C SER A 753 -3.95 -14.96 10.80
N VAL A 754 -3.49 -14.31 9.73
CA VAL A 754 -2.11 -14.37 9.21
C VAL A 754 -1.66 -12.99 8.74
N GLY A 755 -0.40 -12.66 8.95
CA GLY A 755 0.14 -11.35 8.62
C GLY A 755 1.57 -11.16 9.13
N PHE A 756 1.94 -9.92 9.43
CA PHE A 756 3.25 -9.63 10.00
C PHE A 756 3.49 -10.31 11.34
N ASN A 757 2.43 -10.54 12.13
CA ASN A 757 2.50 -11.27 13.40
C ASN A 757 2.97 -12.72 13.23
N THR A 758 2.68 -13.36 12.10
CA THR A 758 3.12 -14.73 11.82
C THR A 758 4.52 -14.79 11.20
N LEU A 759 4.92 -13.78 10.43
CA LEU A 759 6.21 -13.73 9.74
C LEU A 759 7.34 -13.14 10.61
N TYR A 760 7.04 -12.02 11.29
CA TYR A 760 8.00 -11.18 12.01
C TYR A 760 7.54 -10.98 13.46
N ALA A 761 7.12 -12.07 14.10
CA ALA A 761 6.54 -12.05 15.44
C ALA A 761 7.44 -11.31 16.45
N ARG A 762 8.75 -11.58 16.43
CA ARG A 762 9.72 -10.97 17.34
C ARG A 762 9.85 -9.47 17.08
N GLU A 763 10.04 -9.06 15.83
CA GLU A 763 10.21 -7.67 15.44
C GLU A 763 8.94 -6.85 15.78
N LEU A 764 7.75 -7.41 15.52
CA LEU A 764 6.47 -6.76 15.82
C LEU A 764 6.21 -6.65 17.32
N THR A 765 6.44 -7.71 18.09
CA THR A 765 6.29 -7.69 19.55
C THR A 765 7.30 -6.75 20.22
N ASN A 766 8.53 -6.66 19.70
CA ASN A 766 9.54 -5.72 20.19
C ASN A 766 9.19 -4.27 19.85
N LEU A 767 8.65 -4.00 18.66
CA LEU A 767 8.16 -2.68 18.28
C LEU A 767 7.04 -2.22 19.21
N ILE A 768 5.99 -3.04 19.38
CA ILE A 768 4.83 -2.69 20.21
C ILE A 768 5.20 -2.65 21.70
N GLY A 769 5.95 -3.66 22.18
CA GLY A 769 6.46 -3.72 23.54
C GLY A 769 7.40 -2.55 23.85
N GLY A 770 8.22 -2.13 22.88
CA GLY A 770 9.08 -0.95 22.97
C GLY A 770 8.31 0.36 23.13
N ILE A 771 7.23 0.54 22.36
CA ILE A 771 6.33 1.71 22.48
C ILE A 771 5.70 1.75 23.89
N ILE A 772 5.15 0.62 24.35
CA ILE A 772 4.46 0.52 25.63
C ILE A 772 5.41 0.76 26.81
N SER A 773 6.59 0.15 26.76
CA SER A 773 7.63 0.27 27.80
C SER A 773 8.46 1.55 27.70
N GLU A 774 8.33 2.35 26.64
CA GLU A 774 9.23 3.47 26.32
C GLU A 774 10.71 3.06 26.12
N SER A 775 10.96 1.84 25.67
CA SER A 775 12.29 1.37 25.30
C SER A 775 12.63 1.92 23.91
N LEU A 776 13.15 3.16 23.86
CA LEU A 776 13.40 3.88 22.61
C LEU A 776 14.41 3.16 21.70
N ASP A 777 15.36 2.44 22.27
CA ASP A 777 16.30 1.58 21.56
C ASP A 777 15.64 0.43 20.79
N ALA A 778 14.40 0.06 21.11
CA ALA A 778 13.68 -1.00 20.41
C ALA A 778 13.02 -0.53 19.10
N TYR A 779 12.63 0.74 18.99
CA TYR A 779 11.77 1.18 17.88
C TYR A 779 12.05 2.58 17.31
N SER A 780 12.62 3.48 18.11
CA SER A 780 12.75 4.87 17.67
C SER A 780 13.85 5.04 16.61
N GLY A 781 13.75 6.12 15.83
CA GLY A 781 14.73 6.45 14.80
C GLY A 781 16.15 6.64 15.34
N VAL A 782 17.13 6.56 14.46
CA VAL A 782 18.55 6.77 14.77
C VAL A 782 19.08 8.00 14.04
N VAL A 783 20.13 8.61 14.60
CA VAL A 783 20.84 9.73 14.02
C VAL A 783 22.23 9.26 13.61
N GLU A 784 22.51 9.33 12.32
CA GLU A 784 23.81 9.06 11.73
C GLU A 784 24.44 10.34 11.18
N LYS A 785 25.69 10.27 10.75
CA LYS A 785 26.36 11.39 10.09
C LYS A 785 26.42 11.12 8.60
N ASP A 786 25.98 12.08 7.78
CA ASP A 786 26.13 12.03 6.33
C ASP A 786 27.62 12.08 5.93
N PRO A 787 27.98 11.85 4.65
CA PRO A 787 29.37 11.95 4.18
C PRO A 787 30.02 13.32 4.39
N ALA A 788 29.22 14.38 4.59
CA ALA A 788 29.67 15.74 4.90
C ALA A 788 29.78 16.00 6.43
N GLY A 789 29.51 15.00 7.26
CA GLY A 789 29.57 15.05 8.72
C GLY A 789 28.35 15.69 9.41
N LYS A 790 27.27 15.99 8.67
CA LYS A 790 26.02 16.54 9.21
C LYS A 790 25.12 15.43 9.78
N PRO A 791 24.43 15.68 10.90
CA PRO A 791 23.52 14.69 11.46
C PRO A 791 22.30 14.51 10.55
N LEU A 792 21.96 13.27 10.25
CA LEU A 792 20.84 12.85 9.43
C LEU A 792 20.00 11.82 10.19
N VAL A 793 18.68 12.00 10.18
CA VAL A 793 17.75 11.02 10.74
C VAL A 793 17.59 9.87 9.78
N ARG A 794 17.80 8.64 10.27
CA ARG A 794 17.53 7.40 9.54
C ARG A 794 16.53 6.54 10.33
N PRO A 795 15.63 5.82 9.65
CA PRO A 795 14.80 4.80 10.30
C PRO A 795 15.66 3.70 10.92
N ARG A 796 15.22 3.14 12.05
CA ARG A 796 15.85 1.98 12.67
C ARG A 796 15.59 0.73 11.84
N ASP A 797 16.63 -0.05 11.53
CA ASP A 797 16.43 -1.36 10.90
C ASP A 797 16.10 -2.40 11.97
N LEU A 798 14.84 -2.84 12.02
CA LEU A 798 14.38 -3.81 13.01
C LEU A 798 14.88 -5.24 12.74
N PHE A 799 15.34 -5.52 11.52
CA PHE A 799 15.84 -6.83 11.11
C PHE A 799 17.37 -6.95 11.17
N ASN A 800 18.08 -5.82 11.24
CA ASN A 800 19.53 -5.79 11.44
C ASN A 800 19.93 -4.89 12.63
N PRO A 801 19.84 -5.41 13.88
CA PRO A 801 20.20 -4.64 15.07
C PRO A 801 21.66 -4.14 15.08
N ALA A 802 22.58 -4.88 14.43
CA ALA A 802 23.99 -4.51 14.36
C ALA A 802 24.21 -3.20 13.56
N ALA A 803 23.39 -2.95 12.53
CA ALA A 803 23.42 -1.70 11.77
C ALA A 803 23.00 -0.47 12.60
N ASN A 804 22.41 -0.65 13.78
CA ASN A 804 22.02 0.42 14.69
C ASN A 804 22.99 0.55 15.89
N ALA A 805 24.05 -0.24 15.94
CA ALA A 805 24.98 -0.23 17.07
C ALA A 805 25.80 1.08 17.08
N GLY A 806 25.84 1.75 18.23
CA GLY A 806 26.62 2.98 18.43
C GLY A 806 26.03 4.25 17.78
N THR A 807 24.85 4.16 17.18
CA THR A 807 24.13 5.35 16.66
C THR A 807 23.32 6.02 17.77
N ALA A 808 23.28 7.35 17.76
CA ALA A 808 22.43 8.10 18.68
C ALA A 808 20.95 7.91 18.34
N ILE A 809 20.08 8.09 19.33
CA ILE A 809 18.64 7.84 19.20
C ILE A 809 17.90 9.17 19.11
N ILE A 810 16.82 9.26 18.32
CA ILE A 810 15.93 10.41 18.28
C ILE A 810 14.54 10.06 18.80
N GLU A 811 13.96 10.95 19.61
CA GLU A 811 12.63 10.69 20.14
C GLU A 811 11.53 10.76 19.06
N PRO A 812 10.53 9.86 19.10
CA PRO A 812 9.36 9.93 18.24
C PRO A 812 8.51 11.17 18.55
N GLY A 813 7.85 11.73 17.53
CA GLY A 813 6.98 12.91 17.70
C GLY A 813 5.76 12.68 18.60
N LEU A 814 5.43 11.42 18.88
CA LEU A 814 4.38 11.02 19.83
C LEU A 814 4.89 9.85 20.67
N ASN A 815 5.35 10.14 21.88
CA ASN A 815 5.73 9.16 22.91
C ASN A 815 5.00 9.46 24.22
N ASN A 816 3.68 9.32 24.19
CA ASN A 816 2.76 9.68 25.27
C ASN A 816 1.82 8.51 25.63
N LEU A 817 1.04 8.68 26.69
CA LEU A 817 0.09 7.66 27.14
C LEU A 817 -0.89 7.24 26.05
N THR A 818 -1.40 8.18 25.25
CA THR A 818 -2.32 7.88 24.15
C THR A 818 -1.73 6.87 23.17
N MET A 819 -0.49 7.08 22.71
CA MET A 819 0.14 6.16 21.76
C MET A 819 0.36 4.77 22.36
N LYS A 820 0.69 4.70 23.67
CA LYS A 820 0.80 3.42 24.38
C LYS A 820 -0.54 2.69 24.48
N LEU A 821 -1.62 3.41 24.76
CA LEU A 821 -2.96 2.83 24.84
C LEU A 821 -3.36 2.21 23.51
N TYR A 822 -3.16 2.92 22.40
CA TYR A 822 -3.44 2.39 21.06
C TYR A 822 -2.53 1.21 20.69
N ALA A 823 -1.25 1.25 21.05
CA ALA A 823 -0.31 0.14 20.84
C ALA A 823 -0.71 -1.12 21.61
N ALA A 824 -1.07 -0.97 22.89
CA ALA A 824 -1.56 -2.08 23.71
C ALA A 824 -2.90 -2.61 23.19
N PHE A 825 -3.85 -1.74 22.86
CA PHE A 825 -5.15 -2.11 22.31
C PHE A 825 -5.01 -2.91 21.00
N ASN A 826 -4.32 -2.37 19.99
CA ASN A 826 -4.14 -3.04 18.71
C ASN A 826 -3.36 -4.35 18.84
N GLY A 827 -2.35 -4.40 19.72
CA GLY A 827 -1.61 -5.61 20.01
C GLY A 827 -2.49 -6.71 20.62
N LEU A 828 -3.27 -6.39 21.65
CA LEU A 828 -4.12 -7.37 22.35
C LEU A 828 -5.33 -7.81 21.54
N VAL A 829 -5.87 -6.92 20.70
CA VAL A 829 -6.99 -7.23 19.81
C VAL A 829 -6.53 -8.15 18.67
N ASN A 830 -5.48 -7.79 17.94
CA ASN A 830 -5.14 -8.46 16.68
C ASN A 830 -4.08 -9.57 16.83
N LEU A 831 -3.07 -9.45 17.69
CA LEU A 831 -1.99 -10.45 17.75
C LEU A 831 -2.46 -11.77 18.38
N GLY A 832 -3.34 -11.66 19.40
CA GLY A 832 -3.95 -12.83 20.04
C GLY A 832 -4.89 -13.61 19.11
N ALA A 833 -5.41 -12.98 18.05
CA ALA A 833 -6.28 -13.64 17.07
C ALA A 833 -5.53 -14.73 16.25
N GLY A 834 -4.19 -14.72 16.24
CA GLY A 834 -3.35 -15.74 15.60
C GLY A 834 -3.08 -16.98 16.47
N PHE A 835 -3.75 -17.10 17.63
CA PHE A 835 -3.52 -18.13 18.66
C PHE A 835 -2.12 -18.07 19.31
N ASP A 836 -1.43 -16.92 19.27
CA ASP A 836 -0.18 -16.69 19.99
C ASP A 836 -0.46 -15.96 21.33
N PRO A 837 -0.38 -16.65 22.49
CA PRO A 837 -0.63 -16.03 23.79
C PRO A 837 0.54 -15.16 24.27
N SER A 838 1.71 -15.26 23.63
CA SER A 838 2.95 -14.69 24.13
C SER A 838 2.92 -13.18 24.33
N PHE A 839 2.23 -12.45 23.45
CA PHE A 839 2.08 -11.01 23.59
C PHE A 839 1.19 -10.67 24.79
N GLY A 840 0.06 -11.37 24.95
CA GLY A 840 -0.83 -11.20 26.10
C GLY A 840 -0.13 -11.50 27.43
N ASP A 841 0.67 -12.56 27.48
CA ASP A 841 1.43 -12.95 28.67
C ASP A 841 2.54 -11.95 28.99
N SER A 842 3.20 -11.38 27.97
CA SER A 842 4.21 -10.33 28.14
C SER A 842 3.66 -9.00 28.69
N MET A 843 2.34 -8.81 28.56
CA MET A 843 1.59 -7.63 29.01
C MET A 843 0.97 -7.83 30.40
N ALA A 844 1.06 -9.03 30.98
CA ALA A 844 0.42 -9.35 32.23
C ALA A 844 1.07 -8.63 33.41
N VAL A 845 0.25 -7.91 34.19
CA VAL A 845 0.63 -7.24 35.43
C VAL A 845 -0.29 -7.72 36.54
N PHE A 846 0.30 -8.20 37.64
CA PHE A 846 -0.41 -8.71 38.79
C PHE A 846 -0.23 -7.79 40.00
N LEU A 847 -1.16 -7.89 40.95
CA LEU A 847 -1.03 -7.29 42.28
C LEU A 847 -0.77 -8.38 43.30
N ASP A 848 0.26 -8.15 44.12
CA ASP A 848 0.68 -9.05 45.20
C ASP A 848 -0.52 -9.36 46.12
N GLY A 849 -0.83 -10.65 46.30
CA GLY A 849 -1.91 -11.11 47.17
C GLY A 849 -3.32 -11.15 46.55
N ASN A 850 -3.47 -10.88 45.25
CA ASN A 850 -4.77 -11.02 44.56
C ASN A 850 -5.10 -12.47 44.13
N GLY A 851 -4.15 -13.41 44.23
CA GLY A 851 -4.36 -14.82 43.89
C GLY A 851 -4.53 -15.12 42.39
N ALA A 852 -4.29 -14.12 41.53
CA ALA A 852 -4.34 -14.24 40.07
C ALA A 852 -2.96 -14.50 39.43
N GLU A 853 -1.89 -14.52 40.24
CA GLU A 853 -0.52 -14.76 39.80
C GLU A 853 -0.35 -16.16 39.19
N PHE A 854 0.55 -16.29 38.21
CA PHE A 854 0.87 -17.59 37.60
C PHE A 854 1.46 -18.56 38.63
N ASP A 855 0.99 -19.81 38.64
CA ASP A 855 1.59 -20.89 39.44
C ASP A 855 2.89 -21.37 38.76
N LEU A 856 4.01 -20.78 39.16
CA LEU A 856 5.32 -21.18 38.66
C LEU A 856 5.73 -22.51 39.32
N ASN A 857 5.60 -23.61 38.58
CA ASN A 857 6.15 -24.90 38.98
C ASN A 857 7.63 -24.76 39.39
N ALA A 858 8.00 -25.37 40.52
CA ALA A 858 9.35 -25.34 41.09
C ALA A 858 10.39 -25.99 40.15
N GLY A 859 10.86 -25.22 39.18
CA GLY A 859 11.80 -25.65 38.13
C GLY A 859 11.82 -24.74 36.89
N GLY A 860 11.25 -23.53 36.96
CA GLY A 860 11.10 -22.63 35.81
C GLY A 860 12.43 -22.22 35.18
N ASN A 861 12.85 -22.95 34.13
CA ASN A 861 13.98 -22.59 33.29
C ASN A 861 13.64 -21.29 32.53
N GLY A 862 14.16 -20.16 32.99
CA GLY A 862 14.22 -18.91 32.22
C GLY A 862 13.06 -17.90 32.40
N VAL A 863 12.23 -18.01 33.45
CA VAL A 863 11.23 -16.98 33.80
C VAL A 863 11.77 -16.13 34.96
N GLU A 864 11.98 -14.84 34.72
CA GLU A 864 12.36 -13.85 35.71
C GLU A 864 11.13 -13.15 36.29
N VAL A 865 11.25 -12.66 37.54
CA VAL A 865 10.17 -11.96 38.25
C VAL A 865 10.64 -10.57 38.63
N ALA A 866 9.88 -9.54 38.23
CA ALA A 866 10.06 -8.18 38.70
C ALA A 866 8.97 -7.85 39.73
N ARG A 867 9.35 -7.13 40.79
CA ARG A 867 8.44 -6.63 41.83
C ARG A 867 8.71 -5.15 42.07
N PHE A 868 7.64 -4.36 42.17
CA PHE A 868 7.71 -2.93 42.48
C PHE A 868 6.64 -2.55 43.52
N ALA A 869 7.07 -1.96 44.63
CA ALA A 869 6.16 -1.43 45.65
C ALA A 869 5.90 0.06 45.41
N ASP A 870 4.67 0.40 45.02
CA ASP A 870 4.24 1.78 44.80
C ASP A 870 4.20 2.55 46.14
N PRO A 871 5.02 3.60 46.29
CA PRO A 871 5.12 4.35 47.53
C PRO A 871 3.99 5.36 47.76
N PHE A 872 3.15 5.61 46.76
CA PHE A 872 2.07 6.58 46.83
C PHE A 872 0.71 5.88 47.03
N GLY A 873 0.46 4.80 46.30
CA GLY A 873 -0.79 4.05 46.33
C GLY A 873 -0.78 2.79 47.20
N GLY A 874 0.40 2.35 47.68
CA GLY A 874 0.55 1.18 48.55
C GLY A 874 0.29 -0.17 47.86
N LYS A 875 0.21 -0.19 46.53
CA LYS A 875 0.09 -1.40 45.70
C LYS A 875 1.47 -2.01 45.47
N THR A 876 1.54 -3.33 45.36
CA THR A 876 2.76 -4.02 44.91
C THR A 876 2.48 -4.68 43.57
N TYR A 877 3.16 -4.22 42.52
CA TYR A 877 3.04 -4.74 41.16
C TYR A 877 4.04 -5.87 40.94
N ILE A 878 3.59 -6.93 40.26
CA ILE A 878 4.39 -8.11 39.92
C ILE A 878 4.23 -8.38 38.43
N ALA A 879 5.34 -8.64 37.74
CA ALA A 879 5.34 -9.03 36.33
C ALA A 879 6.43 -10.08 36.07
N TYR A 880 6.23 -10.88 35.03
CA TYR A 880 7.08 -12.02 34.67
C TYR A 880 7.65 -11.84 33.27
N THR A 881 8.83 -12.41 33.00
CA THR A 881 9.30 -12.58 31.62
C THR A 881 8.65 -13.83 31.00
N PRO A 882 8.07 -13.75 29.80
CA PRO A 882 7.71 -14.94 29.06
C PRO A 882 8.97 -15.73 28.68
N ASN A 883 8.88 -17.06 28.61
CA ASN A 883 9.97 -17.94 28.17
C ASN A 883 9.79 -18.45 26.73
N TYR A 884 8.99 -17.76 25.91
CA TYR A 884 8.74 -18.12 24.50
C TYR A 884 9.98 -17.92 23.60
N ASP A 885 10.69 -16.80 23.77
CA ASP A 885 11.88 -16.42 22.98
C ASP A 885 12.74 -15.42 23.77
N ALA A 886 14.05 -15.66 23.85
CA ALA A 886 15.00 -14.87 24.63
C ALA A 886 15.21 -13.43 24.10
N GLY A 887 14.82 -13.15 22.86
CA GLY A 887 14.98 -11.84 22.22
C GLY A 887 13.75 -10.91 22.32
N ARG A 888 12.69 -11.31 23.03
CA ARG A 888 11.44 -10.54 23.11
C ARG A 888 11.42 -9.58 24.29
N ILE A 889 10.95 -8.35 24.04
CA ILE A 889 10.72 -7.36 25.08
C ILE A 889 9.45 -7.73 25.84
N ALA A 890 9.58 -7.88 27.16
CA ALA A 890 8.46 -8.06 28.08
C ALA A 890 8.06 -6.70 28.67
N PRO A 891 7.08 -5.97 28.08
CA PRO A 891 6.80 -4.59 28.45
C PRO A 891 6.40 -4.43 29.92
N ALA A 892 5.55 -5.32 30.44
CA ALA A 892 5.13 -5.29 31.83
C ALA A 892 6.34 -5.47 32.78
N TYR A 893 7.18 -6.47 32.53
CA TYR A 893 8.39 -6.73 33.30
C TYR A 893 9.37 -5.54 33.25
N ALA A 894 9.61 -4.99 32.06
CA ALA A 894 10.52 -3.86 31.86
C ALA A 894 10.07 -2.62 32.64
N ILE A 895 8.77 -2.31 32.64
CA ILE A 895 8.22 -1.16 33.39
C ILE A 895 8.31 -1.40 34.90
N VAL A 896 7.96 -2.60 35.41
CA VAL A 896 8.06 -2.92 36.84
C VAL A 896 9.52 -2.82 37.31
N LYS A 897 10.46 -3.34 36.51
CA LYS A 897 11.89 -3.25 36.81
C LYS A 897 12.38 -1.80 36.83
N ARG A 898 12.07 -1.01 35.80
CA ARG A 898 12.39 0.42 35.75
C ARG A 898 11.80 1.19 36.92
N ALA A 899 10.54 0.91 37.28
CA ALA A 899 9.86 1.56 38.40
C ALA A 899 10.57 1.26 39.73
N GLN A 900 11.02 0.02 39.93
CA GLN A 900 11.81 -0.35 41.11
C GLN A 900 13.18 0.36 41.14
N GLU A 901 13.88 0.44 40.00
CA GLU A 901 15.15 1.18 39.90
C GLU A 901 14.97 2.68 40.18
N ASN A 902 13.94 3.30 39.60
CA ASN A 902 13.58 4.70 39.83
C ASN A 902 13.18 4.94 41.29
N ARG A 903 12.55 3.96 41.94
CA ARG A 903 12.17 4.01 43.35
C ARG A 903 13.39 4.02 44.25
N ASP A 904 14.33 3.12 44.00
CA ASP A 904 15.59 3.05 44.75
C ASP A 904 16.40 4.34 44.58
N ALA A 905 16.41 4.92 43.38
CA ALA A 905 17.01 6.23 43.13
C ALA A 905 16.26 7.36 43.86
N TRP A 906 14.92 7.35 43.84
CA TRP A 906 14.07 8.37 44.48
C TRP A 906 14.20 8.40 46.00
N ASP A 907 14.35 7.23 46.63
CA ASP A 907 14.57 7.11 48.07
C ASP A 907 15.88 7.79 48.50
N ASN A 908 16.88 7.82 47.63
CA ASN A 908 18.19 8.41 47.88
C ASN A 908 18.36 9.84 47.31
N ALA A 909 17.45 10.31 46.46
CA ALA A 909 17.53 11.64 45.83
C ALA A 909 17.00 12.77 46.73
N ALA A 910 17.42 14.00 46.45
CA ALA A 910 16.92 15.23 47.07
C ALA A 910 16.75 16.36 46.05
N GLY A 911 15.96 17.38 46.41
CA GLY A 911 15.74 18.57 45.57
C GLY A 911 15.07 18.25 44.22
N ASN A 912 15.48 18.93 43.16
CA ASN A 912 14.88 18.82 41.82
C ASN A 912 14.97 17.40 41.23
N VAL A 913 16.05 16.67 41.52
CA VAL A 913 16.22 15.28 41.04
C VAL A 913 15.16 14.36 41.63
N LYS A 914 14.82 14.54 42.91
CA LYS A 914 13.75 13.78 43.56
C LYS A 914 12.38 14.08 42.94
N MET A 915 12.11 15.34 42.61
CA MET A 915 10.86 15.73 41.94
C MET A 915 10.73 15.11 40.55
N GLU A 916 11.83 15.05 39.78
CA GLU A 916 11.82 14.45 38.45
C GLU A 916 11.63 12.92 38.52
N LEU A 917 12.32 12.25 39.44
CA LEU A 917 12.11 10.82 39.69
C LEU A 917 10.68 10.52 40.18
N GLU A 918 10.09 11.41 40.98
CA GLU A 918 8.69 11.29 41.40
C GLU A 918 7.74 11.38 40.20
N ARG A 919 7.99 12.32 39.28
CA ARG A 919 7.21 12.47 38.03
C ARG A 919 7.29 11.20 37.18
N GLN A 920 8.49 10.63 37.04
CA GLN A 920 8.70 9.39 36.30
C GLN A 920 8.02 8.20 36.97
N LEU A 921 8.13 8.05 38.30
CA LEU A 921 7.45 6.99 39.04
C LEU A 921 5.92 7.05 38.88
N ARG A 922 5.34 8.25 38.95
CA ARG A 922 3.89 8.43 38.75
C ARG A 922 3.46 8.01 37.34
N LYS A 923 4.25 8.34 36.32
CA LYS A 923 4.03 7.91 34.93
C LYS A 923 4.12 6.39 34.77
N ASP A 924 5.09 5.76 35.44
CA ASP A 924 5.26 4.31 35.44
C ASP A 924 4.07 3.61 36.12
N ILE A 925 3.62 4.11 37.27
CA ILE A 925 2.43 3.61 38.00
C ILE A 925 1.17 3.75 37.15
N GLU A 926 0.95 4.90 36.50
CA GLU A 926 -0.19 5.11 35.60
C GLU A 926 -0.17 4.10 34.44
N THR A 927 1.01 3.86 33.86
CA THR A 927 1.16 2.86 32.79
C THR A 927 0.88 1.45 33.32
N LEU A 928 1.37 1.08 34.51
CA LEU A 928 1.13 -0.24 35.12
C LEU A 928 -0.34 -0.49 35.46
N ASP A 929 -1.05 0.53 35.97
CA ASP A 929 -2.49 0.43 36.23
C ASP A 929 -3.27 0.22 34.92
N VAL A 930 -2.89 0.91 33.85
CA VAL A 930 -3.46 0.72 32.50
C VAL A 930 -3.20 -0.69 31.98
N LEU A 931 -1.95 -1.19 32.06
CA LEU A 931 -1.61 -2.54 31.60
C LEU A 931 -2.37 -3.61 32.36
N ARG A 932 -2.52 -3.44 33.67
CA ARG A 932 -3.33 -4.33 34.50
C ARG A 932 -4.79 -4.33 34.05
N SER A 933 -5.38 -3.17 33.77
CA SER A 933 -6.76 -3.09 33.25
C SER A 933 -6.91 -3.78 31.89
N PHE A 934 -5.92 -3.66 31.00
CA PHE A 934 -5.91 -4.42 29.75
C PHE A 934 -5.83 -5.92 30.01
N HIS A 935 -4.97 -6.37 30.91
CA HIS A 935 -4.86 -7.79 31.27
C HIS A 935 -6.16 -8.34 31.88
N ASP A 936 -6.82 -7.58 32.77
CA ASP A 936 -8.09 -7.96 33.38
C ASP A 936 -9.19 -8.17 32.31
N ILE A 937 -9.23 -7.33 31.27
CA ILE A 937 -10.20 -7.43 30.16
C ILE A 937 -9.83 -8.60 29.23
N TYR A 938 -8.64 -8.55 28.63
CA TYR A 938 -8.25 -9.44 27.54
C TYR A 938 -7.78 -10.82 28.01
N GLY A 939 -7.26 -10.93 29.23
CA GLY A 939 -6.89 -12.21 29.83
C GLY A 939 -8.10 -13.09 30.20
N SER A 940 -9.30 -12.51 30.27
CA SER A 940 -10.55 -13.24 30.50
C SER A 940 -11.21 -13.75 29.21
N LEU A 941 -10.78 -13.25 28.04
CA LEU A 941 -11.32 -13.65 26.75
C LEU A 941 -10.74 -15.00 26.34
N THR A 942 -11.61 -15.97 26.01
CA THR A 942 -11.18 -17.25 25.44
C THR A 942 -10.66 -17.05 24.02
N TYR A 943 -9.50 -17.65 23.71
CA TYR A 943 -8.89 -17.69 22.37
C TYR A 943 -9.71 -18.53 21.38
#